data_AF-A0A3N4PW51-F1
#
_entry.id   AF-A0A3N4PW51-F1
#
_cell.length_a   1.000
_cell.length_b   1.000
_cell.length_c   1.000
_cell.angle_alpha   90.00
_cell.angle_beta   90.00
_cell.angle_gamma   90.00
#
_symmetry.space_group_name_H-M   'P 1'
#
loop_
_entity.id
_entity.type
_entity.pdbx_description
1 polymer ?
#
loop_
_entity_poly.entity_id
_entity_poly.type
_entity_poly.pdbx_seq_one_letter_code
_entity_poly.pdbx_strand_id
1 'polypeptide(L)'
;MAFAFDQKGQLVEKVPVVKGKADFKTLSAPAGEYRFLIAPAHEKTENADSLQLLQDMKAYEPVLEFDAKGAIRMLPIPDNYIRLWPFRKCRVKGKLIKAFTVHGVTEDKPVCRARVHICEVDKITWLLPRIPDYIIEKIPEYILHPDLPIPLPEPDPIGPIINPQRFNAAIRPVVADRLFNPGSLPGTTIRKQKAGAPEIRMEESKAALRISPEIRASLTSRNISAIRKTLLDNIQLFHPIFCKIPFLWPYLYRCDEIKTVYTDNFGRFDTEISYFVFGDKPDLYFWVEYLIDGVWTTVYRPAIACHTWWDYICGTEVTLRLTDPRVPWRCGSILYGSTIWIKTIGESTNVSRIKQADTTAFTVHGHAYREQGLTDVALPNSPNRFGGYRRPFGGGITIRVQFSFDLPKAGLKYYRWSARKVKNADMSAASGSWMTLANPVAKGYAYSYLVGAVIKPDGYASYPLGPVTVGTTQHLFIIPPVEASTIATAGQLFPWWSTGQDTFCVNFDSNAMQGDGLYELKMELFDKDGHLVAVEPTVYQMPHKDTFTPIINAPSENLVLNGAGKAVAFKMLMRFDNNEAEGEIYKIKTDPESDGMYVDASPDCCGFVPYNSGADTAHQVRLTFRAYQPHNFADFVLNVIKGTCGDTLASDSAMVIGSTAKYTRNFQSVFLHDYSPKELLGECALKMVDGAWVEGKAAFAELLHVQPLAVNGTSQVFGNVNTAAAFALEPA
;
A
#
# COMPACT_ATOMS: atom_id res chain seq x y z
N MET A 1 23.36 -42.46 -1.79
CA MET A 1 23.14 -43.75 -1.10
C MET A 1 23.84 -44.84 -1.90
N ALA A 2 24.38 -45.85 -1.23
CA ALA A 2 24.94 -47.05 -1.85
C ALA A 2 24.19 -48.29 -1.36
N PHE A 3 23.97 -49.24 -2.25
CA PHE A 3 23.17 -50.45 -2.03
C PHE A 3 23.97 -51.68 -2.41
N ALA A 4 23.84 -52.77 -1.66
CA ALA A 4 24.46 -54.06 -1.94
C ALA A 4 23.38 -55.14 -2.08
N PHE A 5 23.40 -55.86 -3.21
CA PHE A 5 22.49 -56.97 -3.51
C PHE A 5 23.27 -58.28 -3.63
N ASP A 6 22.69 -59.38 -3.16
CA ASP A 6 23.27 -60.72 -3.34
C ASP A 6 23.08 -61.25 -4.77
N GLN A 7 23.65 -62.43 -5.05
CA GLN A 7 23.52 -63.09 -6.36
C GLN A 7 22.07 -63.49 -6.72
N LYS A 8 21.15 -63.52 -5.74
CA LYS A 8 19.73 -63.80 -5.94
C LYS A 8 18.92 -62.52 -6.17
N GLY A 9 19.57 -61.35 -6.14
CA GLY A 9 18.95 -60.04 -6.33
C GLY A 9 18.22 -59.51 -5.10
N GLN A 10 18.49 -60.06 -3.91
CA GLN A 10 17.94 -59.57 -2.64
C GLN A 10 18.82 -58.48 -2.05
N LEU A 11 18.21 -57.41 -1.53
CA LEU A 11 18.93 -56.33 -0.86
C LEU A 11 19.53 -56.84 0.45
N VAL A 12 20.84 -56.74 0.58
CA VAL A 12 21.60 -57.19 1.76
C VAL A 12 21.83 -56.04 2.73
N GLU A 13 22.23 -54.89 2.20
CA GLU A 13 22.53 -53.70 3.00
C GLU A 13 22.41 -52.43 2.15
N LYS A 14 21.99 -51.32 2.78
CA LYS A 14 22.02 -49.97 2.18
C LYS A 14 22.65 -48.98 3.15
N VAL A 15 23.54 -48.14 2.65
CA VAL A 15 24.34 -47.23 3.47
C VAL A 15 24.42 -45.83 2.84
N PRO A 16 24.53 -44.77 3.66
CA PRO A 16 24.79 -43.43 3.15
C PRO A 16 26.23 -43.33 2.60
N VAL A 17 26.38 -42.53 1.55
CA VAL A 17 27.71 -42.19 1.01
C VAL A 17 28.16 -40.89 1.67
N VAL A 18 29.18 -40.96 2.51
CA VAL A 18 29.68 -39.81 3.28
C VAL A 18 31.12 -39.55 2.89
N LYS A 19 31.43 -38.29 2.49
CA LYS A 19 32.78 -37.88 2.02
C LYS A 19 33.35 -38.80 0.92
N GLY A 20 32.48 -39.27 0.02
CA GLY A 20 32.86 -40.13 -1.11
C GLY A 20 33.15 -41.60 -0.73
N LYS A 21 32.74 -42.06 0.46
CA LYS A 21 32.91 -43.44 0.90
C LYS A 21 31.59 -44.05 1.39
N ALA A 22 31.46 -45.36 1.25
CA ALA A 22 30.35 -46.17 1.74
C ALA A 22 30.91 -47.40 2.44
N ASP A 23 30.56 -47.60 3.71
CA ASP A 23 31.07 -48.68 4.55
C ASP A 23 29.95 -49.69 4.81
N PHE A 24 30.01 -50.85 4.16
CA PHE A 24 29.08 -51.96 4.34
C PHE A 24 29.58 -52.89 5.46
N LYS A 25 28.74 -53.16 6.46
CA LYS A 25 29.12 -53.91 7.67
C LYS A 25 28.51 -55.32 7.74
N THR A 26 27.48 -55.60 6.94
CA THR A 26 26.71 -56.85 7.04
C THR A 26 26.97 -57.81 5.88
N LEU A 27 28.00 -57.56 5.07
CA LEU A 27 28.42 -58.45 3.99
C LEU A 27 29.15 -59.68 4.56
N SER A 28 28.64 -60.87 4.26
CA SER A 28 29.16 -62.15 4.76
C SER A 28 30.06 -62.89 3.75
N ALA A 29 30.05 -62.47 2.48
CA ALA A 29 30.85 -63.02 1.40
C ALA A 29 31.86 -61.98 0.86
N PRO A 30 32.85 -62.38 0.02
CA PRO A 30 33.70 -61.44 -0.69
C PRO A 30 32.89 -60.45 -1.52
N ALA A 31 33.36 -59.20 -1.62
CA ALA A 31 32.61 -58.13 -2.29
C ALA A 31 32.29 -58.40 -3.76
N GLY A 32 33.09 -59.20 -4.47
CA GLY A 32 32.83 -59.60 -5.86
C GLY A 32 31.60 -60.50 -6.03
N GLU A 33 31.02 -61.00 -4.93
CA GLU A 33 29.79 -61.79 -4.94
C GLU A 33 28.52 -60.93 -4.77
N TYR A 34 28.68 -59.62 -4.58
CA TYR A 34 27.58 -58.67 -4.45
C TYR A 34 27.52 -57.71 -5.64
N ARG A 35 26.30 -57.27 -5.96
CA ARG A 35 26.06 -56.18 -6.90
C ARG A 35 25.87 -54.88 -6.15
N PHE A 36 26.68 -53.87 -6.47
CA PHE A 36 26.57 -52.57 -5.84
C PHE A 36 25.84 -51.60 -6.76
N LEU A 37 24.97 -50.76 -6.20
CA LEU A 37 24.32 -49.68 -6.93
C LEU A 37 24.45 -48.36 -6.15
N ILE A 38 24.59 -47.26 -6.89
CA ILE A 38 24.73 -45.92 -6.33
C ILE A 38 23.64 -45.01 -6.91
N ALA A 39 22.88 -44.37 -6.02
CA ALA A 39 21.80 -43.47 -6.37
C ALA A 39 21.85 -42.19 -5.49
N PRO A 40 21.27 -41.06 -5.94
CA PRO A 40 21.13 -39.87 -5.10
C PRO A 40 20.34 -40.18 -3.83
N ALA A 41 20.65 -39.49 -2.72
CA ALA A 41 19.91 -39.66 -1.48
C ALA A 41 18.53 -38.97 -1.58
N HIS A 42 17.47 -39.73 -1.37
CA HIS A 42 16.07 -39.29 -1.45
C HIS A 42 15.16 -40.32 -0.73
N GLU A 43 14.01 -39.90 -0.19
CA GLU A 43 13.07 -40.76 0.54
C GLU A 43 12.72 -42.07 -0.21
N LYS A 44 12.44 -41.98 -1.52
CA LYS A 44 12.20 -43.17 -2.38
C LYS A 44 13.40 -44.13 -2.48
N THR A 45 14.63 -43.61 -2.53
CA THR A 45 15.85 -44.44 -2.55
C THR A 45 16.16 -45.01 -1.17
N GLU A 46 15.86 -44.27 -0.11
CA GLU A 46 16.03 -44.73 1.27
C GLU A 46 15.05 -45.85 1.59
N ASN A 47 13.87 -45.87 0.97
CA ASN A 47 12.87 -46.92 1.10
C ASN A 47 12.96 -48.01 0.01
N ALA A 48 13.93 -47.94 -0.90
CA ALA A 48 14.08 -48.93 -1.95
C ALA A 48 14.52 -50.30 -1.36
N ASP A 49 13.82 -51.35 -1.78
CA ASP A 49 14.03 -52.75 -1.38
C ASP A 49 14.26 -53.69 -2.58
N SER A 50 14.01 -53.21 -3.81
CA SER A 50 14.14 -53.98 -5.03
C SER A 50 15.16 -53.40 -6.00
N LEU A 51 15.88 -54.31 -6.67
CA LEU A 51 16.84 -53.97 -7.71
C LEU A 51 16.17 -53.26 -8.90
N GLN A 52 14.96 -53.70 -9.29
CA GLN A 52 14.20 -53.11 -10.39
C GLN A 52 13.91 -51.62 -10.16
N LEU A 53 13.51 -51.23 -8.95
CA LEU A 53 13.25 -49.83 -8.61
C LEU A 53 14.52 -48.97 -8.75
N LEU A 54 15.68 -49.47 -8.34
CA LEU A 54 16.95 -48.76 -8.49
C LEU A 54 17.39 -48.64 -9.95
N GLN A 55 17.13 -49.66 -10.77
CA GLN A 55 17.38 -49.64 -12.21
C GLN A 55 16.46 -48.63 -12.94
N ASP A 56 15.18 -48.55 -12.53
CA ASP A 56 14.23 -47.55 -13.05
C ASP A 56 14.69 -46.13 -12.70
N MET A 57 15.28 -45.94 -11.51
CA MET A 57 15.89 -44.68 -11.07
C MET A 57 17.27 -44.39 -11.69
N LYS A 58 17.71 -45.21 -12.65
CA LYS A 58 19.03 -45.09 -13.32
C LYS A 58 20.18 -45.04 -12.31
N ALA A 59 20.08 -45.82 -11.23
CA ALA A 59 21.18 -46.03 -10.31
C ALA A 59 22.41 -46.53 -11.07
N TYR A 60 23.57 -45.99 -10.74
CA TYR A 60 24.82 -46.38 -11.37
C TYR A 60 25.34 -47.65 -10.71
N GLU A 61 25.54 -48.70 -11.51
CA GLU A 61 26.21 -49.93 -11.10
C GLU A 61 27.70 -49.81 -11.46
N PRO A 62 28.60 -49.58 -10.48
CA PRO A 62 30.03 -49.46 -10.76
C PRO A 62 30.64 -50.83 -11.08
N VAL A 63 31.66 -50.82 -11.93
CA VAL A 63 32.60 -51.95 -12.01
C VAL A 63 33.56 -51.84 -10.82
N LEU A 64 33.71 -52.94 -10.08
CA LEU A 64 34.58 -52.99 -8.91
C LEU A 64 36.03 -53.23 -9.35
N GLU A 65 36.93 -52.33 -9.01
CA GLU A 65 38.38 -52.55 -9.14
C GLU A 65 39.01 -52.68 -7.75
N PHE A 66 39.83 -53.70 -7.56
CA PHE A 66 40.56 -53.88 -6.30
C PHE A 66 41.92 -53.20 -6.40
N ASP A 67 42.24 -52.36 -5.43
CA ASP A 67 43.59 -51.82 -5.32
C ASP A 67 44.56 -52.84 -4.72
N ALA A 68 45.87 -52.56 -4.80
CA ALA A 68 46.92 -53.44 -4.29
C ALA A 68 46.86 -53.68 -2.75
N LYS A 69 45.98 -52.98 -2.03
CA LYS A 69 45.74 -53.11 -0.60
C LYS A 69 44.39 -53.80 -0.29
N GLY A 70 43.70 -54.29 -1.31
CA GLY A 70 42.42 -54.99 -1.19
C GLY A 70 41.20 -54.08 -1.01
N ALA A 71 41.36 -52.76 -1.12
CA ALA A 71 40.22 -51.84 -1.05
C ALA A 71 39.54 -51.72 -2.42
N ILE A 72 38.22 -51.65 -2.40
CA ILE A 72 37.41 -51.48 -3.62
C ILE A 72 37.48 -50.01 -4.03
N ARG A 73 38.03 -49.76 -5.21
CA ARG A 73 37.98 -48.48 -5.89
C ARG A 73 36.92 -48.53 -6.97
N MET A 74 36.12 -47.47 -7.03
CA MET A 74 35.23 -47.20 -8.14
C MET A 74 35.78 -46.02 -8.94
N LEU A 75 35.59 -46.07 -10.25
CA LEU A 75 35.78 -44.88 -11.10
C LEU A 75 34.69 -43.84 -10.79
N PRO A 76 34.94 -42.55 -11.07
CA PRO A 76 33.92 -41.51 -10.95
C PRO A 76 32.67 -41.89 -11.74
N ILE A 77 31.50 -41.55 -11.18
CA ILE A 77 30.22 -41.77 -11.84
C ILE A 77 30.21 -40.94 -13.14
N PRO A 78 29.98 -41.56 -14.31
CA PRO A 78 29.97 -40.83 -15.57
C PRO A 78 28.93 -39.68 -15.58
N ASP A 79 29.30 -38.53 -16.14
CA ASP A 79 28.44 -37.32 -16.17
C ASP A 79 27.07 -37.55 -16.81
N ASN A 80 26.96 -38.47 -17.77
CA ASN A 80 25.69 -38.84 -18.39
C ASN A 80 24.73 -39.54 -17.41
N TYR A 81 25.22 -40.23 -16.37
CA TYR A 81 24.38 -40.77 -15.29
C TYR A 81 23.94 -39.66 -14.32
N ILE A 82 24.82 -38.73 -13.97
CA ILE A 82 24.49 -37.59 -13.09
C ILE A 82 23.41 -36.71 -13.72
N ARG A 83 23.41 -36.52 -15.04
CA ARG A 83 22.37 -35.79 -15.79
C ARG A 83 21.02 -36.53 -15.86
N LEU A 84 21.02 -37.84 -15.63
CA LEU A 84 19.81 -38.66 -15.54
C LEU A 84 19.24 -38.68 -14.11
N TRP A 85 19.97 -38.15 -13.13
CA TRP A 85 19.49 -38.00 -11.76
C TRP A 85 18.50 -36.83 -11.64
N PRO A 86 17.50 -36.91 -10.77
CA PRO A 86 16.20 -36.32 -11.07
C PRO A 86 16.07 -34.87 -10.59
N PHE A 87 17.14 -34.08 -10.47
CA PHE A 87 17.06 -32.69 -10.04
C PHE A 87 17.12 -31.74 -11.24
N ARG A 88 16.01 -31.06 -11.54
CA ARG A 88 15.96 -30.01 -12.56
C ARG A 88 16.18 -28.64 -11.95
N LYS A 89 16.76 -27.75 -12.76
CA LYS A 89 16.86 -26.33 -12.46
C LYS A 89 15.62 -25.61 -12.99
N CYS A 90 14.96 -24.84 -12.13
CA CYS A 90 13.82 -24.02 -12.49
C CYS A 90 14.21 -22.55 -12.29
N ARG A 91 14.17 -21.76 -13.36
CA ARG A 91 14.38 -20.31 -13.28
C ARG A 91 13.08 -19.66 -12.81
N VAL A 92 13.14 -18.89 -11.74
CA VAL A 92 12.02 -18.12 -11.20
C VAL A 92 12.33 -16.64 -11.41
N LYS A 93 11.48 -15.96 -12.16
CA LYS A 93 11.62 -14.52 -12.41
C LYS A 93 10.33 -13.80 -12.07
N GLY A 94 10.43 -12.55 -11.63
CA GLY A 94 9.26 -11.76 -11.33
C GLY A 94 9.54 -10.27 -11.21
N LYS A 95 8.45 -9.52 -11.04
CA LYS A 95 8.42 -8.07 -10.93
C LYS A 95 7.52 -7.65 -9.77
N LEU A 96 8.04 -6.75 -8.94
CA LEU A 96 7.34 -6.14 -7.83
C LEU A 96 6.97 -4.71 -8.19
N ILE A 97 5.68 -4.39 -8.13
CA ILE A 97 5.13 -3.08 -8.45
C ILE A 97 4.23 -2.57 -7.32
N LYS A 98 4.11 -1.25 -7.23
CA LYS A 98 3.13 -0.56 -6.38
C LYS A 98 2.50 0.58 -7.17
N ALA A 99 1.20 0.75 -7.00
CA ALA A 99 0.50 1.93 -7.51
C ALA A 99 0.81 3.12 -6.59
N PHE A 100 1.35 4.19 -7.16
CA PHE A 100 1.55 5.45 -6.46
C PHE A 100 0.63 6.50 -7.04
N THR A 101 -0.11 7.17 -6.17
CA THR A 101 -0.93 8.31 -6.53
C THR A 101 -0.20 9.58 -6.17
N VAL A 102 0.33 10.26 -7.18
CA VAL A 102 0.93 11.59 -7.03
C VAL A 102 -0.03 12.57 -7.67
N HIS A 103 -0.59 13.49 -6.88
CA HIS A 103 -1.60 14.46 -7.36
C HIS A 103 -2.80 13.84 -8.09
N GLY A 104 -3.35 12.75 -7.57
CA GLY A 104 -4.51 12.08 -8.17
C GLY A 104 -4.19 11.26 -9.43
N VAL A 105 -2.99 11.38 -10.00
CA VAL A 105 -2.51 10.53 -11.09
C VAL A 105 -1.93 9.26 -10.47
N THR A 106 -2.52 8.11 -10.82
CA THR A 106 -2.08 6.81 -10.31
C THR A 106 -1.24 6.10 -11.37
N GLU A 107 0.02 5.80 -11.03
CA GLU A 107 0.94 5.08 -11.89
C GLU A 107 1.54 3.88 -11.16
N ASP A 108 1.66 2.74 -11.86
CA ASP A 108 2.43 1.60 -11.36
C ASP A 108 3.93 1.89 -11.47
N LYS A 109 4.60 1.96 -10.33
CA LYS A 109 6.06 2.08 -10.25
C LYS A 109 6.68 0.80 -9.70
N PRO A 110 7.91 0.48 -10.13
CA PRO A 110 8.64 -0.64 -9.55
C PRO A 110 8.94 -0.41 -8.07
N VAL A 111 9.08 -1.51 -7.33
CA VAL A 111 9.56 -1.51 -5.95
C VAL A 111 10.87 -2.28 -5.89
N CYS A 112 11.93 -1.53 -5.65
CA CYS A 112 13.32 -1.94 -5.73
C CYS A 112 13.87 -2.23 -4.34
N ARG A 113 14.85 -3.13 -4.28
CA ARG A 113 15.53 -3.58 -3.06
C ARG A 113 14.58 -4.12 -1.99
N ALA A 114 13.40 -4.59 -2.40
CA ALA A 114 12.53 -5.37 -1.55
C ALA A 114 13.08 -6.79 -1.44
N ARG A 115 12.89 -7.41 -0.28
CA ARG A 115 13.26 -8.81 -0.05
C ARG A 115 12.05 -9.68 -0.39
N VAL A 116 12.19 -10.52 -1.41
CA VAL A 116 11.16 -11.46 -1.84
C VAL A 116 11.55 -12.84 -1.35
N HIS A 117 10.67 -13.43 -0.56
CA HIS A 117 10.79 -14.79 -0.05
C HIS A 117 9.99 -15.72 -0.95
N ILE A 118 10.59 -16.84 -1.32
CA ILE A 118 10.03 -17.86 -2.22
C ILE A 118 9.89 -19.16 -1.42
N CYS A 119 8.65 -19.62 -1.24
CA CYS A 119 8.34 -20.87 -0.56
C CYS A 119 7.79 -21.93 -1.52
N GLU A 120 8.07 -23.19 -1.23
CA GLU A 120 7.35 -24.35 -1.77
C GLU A 120 6.12 -24.65 -0.91
N VAL A 121 5.04 -25.15 -1.51
CA VAL A 121 3.78 -25.47 -0.81
C VAL A 121 3.36 -26.96 -0.97
N ASP A 122 4.13 -27.75 -1.73
CA ASP A 122 3.79 -29.00 -2.44
C ASP A 122 3.57 -30.25 -1.58
N LYS A 123 3.23 -30.12 -0.30
CA LYS A 123 2.99 -31.29 0.54
C LYS A 123 1.53 -31.76 0.50
N ILE A 124 0.65 -31.20 -0.34
CA ILE A 124 -0.79 -31.52 -0.31
C ILE A 124 -1.05 -33.01 -0.57
N THR A 125 -0.45 -33.63 -1.58
CA THR A 125 -0.63 -35.08 -1.87
C THR A 125 -0.11 -35.98 -0.75
N TRP A 126 0.88 -35.51 0.02
CA TRP A 126 1.46 -36.21 1.17
C TRP A 126 0.74 -35.90 2.50
N LEU A 127 0.13 -34.72 2.62
CA LEU A 127 -0.59 -34.22 3.79
C LEU A 127 -2.06 -34.66 3.77
N LEU A 128 -2.70 -34.74 2.60
CA LEU A 128 -4.09 -35.16 2.46
C LEU A 128 -4.34 -36.55 3.08
N PRO A 129 -3.46 -37.57 2.90
CA PRO A 129 -3.57 -38.85 3.61
C PRO A 129 -3.38 -38.76 5.12
N ARG A 130 -2.86 -37.66 5.66
CA ARG A 130 -2.63 -37.43 7.10
C ARG A 130 -3.73 -36.59 7.75
N ILE A 131 -4.66 -36.07 6.95
CA ILE A 131 -5.81 -35.34 7.48
C ILE A 131 -6.69 -36.31 8.28
N PRO A 132 -7.12 -35.93 9.50
CA PRO A 132 -8.04 -36.74 10.29
C PRO A 132 -9.35 -37.05 9.55
N ASP A 133 -9.89 -38.25 9.75
CA ASP A 133 -11.11 -38.72 9.08
C ASP A 133 -12.30 -37.76 9.26
N TYR A 134 -12.46 -37.21 10.46
CA TYR A 134 -13.53 -36.25 10.76
C TYR A 134 -13.42 -34.91 10.01
N ILE A 135 -12.23 -34.57 9.50
CA ILE A 135 -12.02 -33.41 8.63
C ILE A 135 -12.32 -33.80 7.17
N ILE A 136 -11.87 -34.99 6.72
CA ILE A 136 -12.17 -35.50 5.37
C ILE A 136 -13.67 -35.66 5.14
N GLU A 137 -14.42 -36.11 6.15
CA GLU A 137 -15.87 -36.29 6.08
C GLU A 137 -16.63 -34.98 5.76
N LYS A 138 -16.10 -33.83 6.19
CA LYS A 138 -16.71 -32.52 5.94
C LYS A 138 -16.49 -32.02 4.51
N ILE A 139 -15.41 -32.45 3.85
CA ILE A 139 -14.98 -31.92 2.54
C ILE A 139 -16.05 -32.04 1.44
N PRO A 140 -16.72 -33.20 1.24
CA PRO A 140 -17.74 -33.36 0.21
C PRO A 140 -18.86 -32.32 0.25
N GLU A 141 -19.29 -31.92 1.45
CA GLU A 141 -20.39 -30.96 1.63
C GLU A 141 -20.04 -29.60 1.01
N TYR A 142 -18.83 -29.10 1.25
CA TYR A 142 -18.35 -27.81 0.72
C TYR A 142 -18.00 -27.86 -0.77
N ILE A 143 -17.68 -29.04 -1.31
CA ILE A 143 -17.46 -29.24 -2.76
C ILE A 143 -18.80 -29.27 -3.50
N LEU A 144 -19.78 -30.01 -2.97
CA LEU A 144 -21.08 -30.22 -3.61
C LEU A 144 -22.03 -29.03 -3.41
N HIS A 145 -21.85 -28.25 -2.34
CA HIS A 145 -22.64 -27.07 -1.99
C HIS A 145 -21.74 -25.86 -1.67
N PRO A 146 -21.15 -25.22 -2.69
CA PRO A 146 -20.19 -24.13 -2.50
C PRO A 146 -20.79 -22.83 -1.92
N ASP A 147 -22.12 -22.74 -1.81
CA ASP A 147 -22.84 -21.59 -1.26
C ASP A 147 -22.99 -21.63 0.28
N LEU A 148 -22.49 -22.68 0.93
CA LEU A 148 -22.57 -22.81 2.38
C LEU A 148 -21.69 -21.75 3.10
N PRO A 149 -22.18 -21.16 4.21
CA PRO A 149 -21.39 -20.22 4.99
C PRO A 149 -20.14 -20.91 5.52
N ILE A 150 -18.98 -20.37 5.18
CA ILE A 150 -17.68 -20.92 5.52
C ILE A 150 -17.40 -20.70 7.01
N PRO A 151 -17.26 -21.75 7.85
CA PRO A 151 -16.92 -21.59 9.25
C PRO A 151 -15.47 -21.09 9.39
N LEU A 152 -15.28 -20.04 10.19
CA LEU A 152 -13.95 -19.60 10.61
C LEU A 152 -13.31 -20.70 11.47
N PRO A 153 -11.99 -20.96 11.34
CA PRO A 153 -11.33 -21.98 12.15
C PRO A 153 -11.44 -21.63 13.65
N GLU A 154 -11.82 -22.62 14.45
CA GLU A 154 -11.74 -22.53 15.92
C GLU A 154 -10.26 -22.40 16.35
N PRO A 155 -9.93 -21.55 17.35
CA PRO A 155 -8.57 -21.38 17.81
C PRO A 155 -8.04 -22.66 18.48
N ASP A 156 -6.90 -23.18 17.99
CA ASP A 156 -6.21 -24.35 18.56
C ASP A 156 -5.73 -24.08 20.00
N PRO A 157 -5.88 -25.04 20.94
CA PRO A 157 -5.30 -24.96 22.27
C PRO A 157 -3.84 -25.45 22.28
N ILE A 158 -2.95 -24.65 22.90
CA ILE A 158 -1.53 -24.92 23.29
C ILE A 158 -0.51 -24.71 22.14
N GLY A 159 0.40 -23.71 22.08
CA GLY A 159 0.90 -22.61 22.94
C GLY A 159 2.00 -21.83 22.16
N PRO A 160 2.95 -21.07 22.76
CA PRO A 160 2.89 -20.27 23.97
C PRO A 160 2.52 -18.81 23.68
N ILE A 161 1.93 -18.18 24.69
CA ILE A 161 1.54 -16.78 24.72
C ILE A 161 2.80 -15.91 24.78
N ILE A 162 3.05 -15.12 23.73
CA ILE A 162 3.74 -13.84 23.88
C ILE A 162 2.69 -12.77 23.62
N ASN A 163 2.45 -11.99 24.66
CA ASN A 163 1.40 -11.00 24.78
C ASN A 163 1.96 -9.65 24.29
N PRO A 164 1.58 -9.09 23.13
CA PRO A 164 1.60 -7.66 22.96
C PRO A 164 0.30 -7.13 23.54
N GLN A 165 0.40 -6.63 24.77
CA GLN A 165 -0.63 -5.79 25.35
C GLN A 165 -0.95 -4.63 24.39
N ARG A 166 -2.26 -4.45 24.13
CA ARG A 166 -2.96 -3.21 23.78
C ARG A 166 -2.67 -2.55 22.42
N PHE A 167 -3.52 -2.87 21.44
CA PHE A 167 -4.21 -1.86 20.62
C PHE A 167 -5.65 -2.33 20.38
N ASN A 168 -6.57 -1.92 21.26
CA ASN A 168 -7.99 -1.99 20.98
C ASN A 168 -8.34 -0.85 20.01
N ALA A 169 -8.60 -1.18 18.75
CA ALA A 169 -9.46 -0.40 17.89
C ALA A 169 -10.14 -1.38 16.91
N ALA A 170 -11.44 -1.61 17.11
CA ALA A 170 -12.23 -2.46 16.25
C ALA A 170 -12.34 -1.84 14.85
N ILE A 171 -11.66 -2.43 13.88
CA ILE A 171 -11.92 -2.18 12.46
C ILE A 171 -13.24 -2.88 12.13
N ARG A 172 -14.33 -2.12 12.09
CA ARG A 172 -15.60 -2.58 11.52
C ARG A 172 -15.47 -2.64 9.99
N PRO A 173 -15.91 -3.72 9.32
CA PRO A 173 -15.97 -3.75 7.85
C PRO A 173 -17.07 -2.78 7.39
N VAL A 174 -16.68 -1.75 6.63
CA VAL A 174 -17.64 -0.91 5.90
C VAL A 174 -18.11 -1.71 4.69
N VAL A 175 -19.35 -2.20 4.78
CA VAL A 175 -20.12 -2.68 3.63
C VAL A 175 -20.43 -1.43 2.79
N ALA A 176 -19.68 -1.25 1.71
CA ALA A 176 -19.95 -0.20 0.72
C ALA A 176 -21.09 -0.68 -0.18
N ASP A 177 -22.33 -0.42 0.23
CA ASP A 177 -23.47 -0.56 -0.66
C ASP A 177 -23.44 0.56 -1.71
N ARG A 178 -23.47 0.14 -2.97
CA ARG A 178 -23.40 1.00 -4.14
C ARG A 178 -24.75 1.66 -4.39
N LEU A 179 -24.89 2.94 -4.05
CA LEU A 179 -26.01 3.77 -4.45
C LEU A 179 -25.55 5.14 -4.96
N PHE A 180 -24.78 5.18 -6.05
CA PHE A 180 -24.65 6.39 -6.87
C PHE A 180 -24.51 6.03 -8.35
N ASN A 181 -25.62 6.15 -9.06
CA ASN A 181 -25.63 6.42 -10.49
C ASN A 181 -26.72 7.45 -10.76
N PRO A 182 -26.38 8.58 -11.38
CA PRO A 182 -27.26 9.07 -12.43
C PRO A 182 -26.49 9.57 -13.66
N GLY A 183 -26.87 9.04 -14.82
CA GLY A 183 -27.19 9.87 -15.99
C GLY A 183 -26.06 10.33 -16.92
N SER A 184 -25.58 9.40 -17.76
CA SER A 184 -25.36 9.54 -19.21
C SER A 184 -25.18 10.94 -19.86
N LEU A 185 -23.99 11.17 -20.44
CA LEU A 185 -23.81 11.88 -21.73
C LEU A 185 -22.69 11.18 -22.54
N PRO A 186 -22.72 11.24 -23.89
CA PRO A 186 -22.13 10.25 -24.77
C PRO A 186 -20.77 10.66 -25.38
N GLY A 187 -19.96 9.65 -25.70
CA GLY A 187 -18.98 9.72 -26.78
C GLY A 187 -17.60 10.29 -26.41
N THR A 188 -16.73 9.42 -25.89
CA THR A 188 -15.32 9.38 -26.35
C THR A 188 -14.71 8.05 -25.93
N THR A 189 -14.43 7.22 -26.93
CA THR A 189 -13.95 5.85 -26.81
C THR A 189 -12.50 5.82 -26.33
N ILE A 190 -12.27 5.99 -25.01
CA ILE A 190 -10.97 5.66 -24.43
C ILE A 190 -10.92 4.14 -24.27
N ARG A 191 -10.16 3.49 -25.16
CA ARG A 191 -9.74 2.09 -25.02
C ARG A 191 -9.08 1.92 -23.65
N LYS A 192 -9.85 1.46 -22.66
CA LYS A 192 -9.31 0.82 -21.46
C LYS A 192 -8.56 -0.42 -21.92
N GLN A 193 -7.24 -0.33 -22.07
CA GLN A 193 -6.40 -1.52 -22.07
C GLN A 193 -6.57 -2.18 -20.70
N LYS A 194 -7.31 -3.28 -20.71
CA LYS A 194 -7.67 -4.09 -19.56
C LYS A 194 -6.39 -4.66 -18.96
N ALA A 195 -6.21 -4.43 -17.67
CA ALA A 195 -5.13 -4.94 -16.85
C ALA A 195 -4.97 -6.46 -17.01
N GLY A 196 -3.76 -6.91 -17.32
CA GLY A 196 -3.38 -8.31 -17.31
C GLY A 196 -3.30 -8.87 -15.89
N ALA A 197 -4.46 -9.23 -15.34
CA ALA A 197 -4.73 -10.28 -14.35
C ALA A 197 -6.11 -9.98 -13.72
N PRO A 198 -7.20 -10.39 -14.39
CA PRO A 198 -8.04 -11.42 -13.79
C PRO A 198 -8.53 -12.50 -14.78
N GLU A 199 -7.98 -12.58 -16.00
CA GLU A 199 -8.51 -13.49 -17.03
C GLU A 199 -8.21 -14.99 -16.80
N ILE A 200 -7.33 -15.34 -15.84
CA ILE A 200 -7.18 -16.75 -15.41
C ILE A 200 -8.29 -17.16 -14.41
N ARG A 201 -8.88 -16.22 -13.66
CA ARG A 201 -9.84 -16.55 -12.58
C ARG A 201 -11.23 -16.97 -13.07
N MET A 202 -11.58 -16.74 -14.34
CA MET A 202 -12.91 -17.08 -14.86
C MET A 202 -12.98 -18.47 -15.53
N GLU A 203 -11.83 -19.04 -15.89
CA GLU A 203 -11.74 -20.43 -16.36
C GLU A 203 -11.75 -21.41 -15.17
N GLU A 204 -11.09 -21.09 -14.06
CA GLU A 204 -11.04 -21.96 -12.87
C GLU A 204 -12.40 -22.11 -12.16
N SER A 205 -13.25 -21.06 -12.19
CA SER A 205 -14.64 -21.16 -11.71
C SER A 205 -15.54 -22.04 -12.58
N LYS A 206 -15.15 -22.36 -13.82
CA LYS A 206 -15.85 -23.38 -14.63
C LYS A 206 -15.46 -24.81 -14.27
N ALA A 207 -14.39 -25.03 -13.50
CA ALA A 207 -13.99 -26.36 -13.06
C ALA A 207 -14.98 -26.98 -12.05
N ALA A 208 -15.63 -26.15 -11.21
CA ALA A 208 -16.74 -26.57 -10.36
C ALA A 208 -17.94 -27.13 -11.17
N LEU A 209 -18.04 -26.80 -12.46
CA LEU A 209 -19.06 -27.31 -13.37
C LEU A 209 -18.69 -28.66 -14.05
N ARG A 210 -17.53 -29.24 -13.75
CA ARG A 210 -16.98 -30.44 -14.42
C ARG A 210 -16.73 -31.62 -13.46
N ILE A 211 -17.45 -31.72 -12.33
CA ILE A 211 -17.41 -32.94 -11.52
C ILE A 211 -18.14 -34.04 -12.27
N SER A 212 -17.42 -35.08 -12.71
CA SER A 212 -18.03 -36.22 -13.41
C SER A 212 -19.04 -36.94 -12.51
N PRO A 213 -20.03 -37.66 -13.08
CA PRO A 213 -20.98 -38.44 -12.30
C PRO A 213 -20.32 -39.43 -11.33
N GLU A 214 -19.18 -39.99 -11.72
CA GLU A 214 -18.39 -40.96 -10.93
C GLU A 214 -17.74 -40.28 -9.72
N ILE A 215 -17.14 -39.10 -9.91
CA ILE A 215 -16.54 -38.31 -8.82
C ILE A 215 -17.64 -37.88 -7.85
N ARG A 216 -18.79 -37.43 -8.37
CA ARG A 216 -19.95 -37.03 -7.55
C ARG A 216 -20.47 -38.23 -6.73
N ALA A 217 -20.63 -39.39 -7.34
CA ALA A 217 -21.08 -40.60 -6.65
C ALA A 217 -20.11 -41.01 -5.54
N SER A 218 -18.79 -40.91 -5.76
CA SER A 218 -17.78 -41.20 -4.74
C SER A 218 -17.83 -40.21 -3.57
N LEU A 219 -17.96 -38.91 -3.84
CA LEU A 219 -18.08 -37.88 -2.80
C LEU A 219 -19.36 -38.04 -1.96
N THR A 220 -20.47 -38.49 -2.56
CA THR A 220 -21.74 -38.74 -1.87
C THR A 220 -21.78 -40.08 -1.13
N SER A 221 -20.83 -40.99 -1.39
CA SER A 221 -20.85 -42.36 -0.85
C SER A 221 -20.70 -42.47 0.67
N ARG A 222 -20.33 -41.37 1.36
CA ARG A 222 -19.94 -41.32 2.79
C ARG A 222 -18.84 -42.31 3.19
N ASN A 223 -18.20 -42.98 2.25
CA ASN A 223 -17.06 -43.85 2.51
C ASN A 223 -15.78 -43.01 2.52
N ILE A 224 -15.19 -42.83 3.71
CA ILE A 224 -14.03 -41.96 3.93
C ILE A 224 -12.83 -42.39 3.08
N SER A 225 -12.59 -43.70 2.92
CA SER A 225 -11.51 -44.22 2.07
C SER A 225 -11.75 -43.92 0.59
N ALA A 226 -13.00 -44.02 0.13
CA ALA A 226 -13.36 -43.67 -1.24
C ALA A 226 -13.25 -42.16 -1.49
N ILE A 227 -13.73 -41.32 -0.55
CA ILE A 227 -13.59 -39.86 -0.61
C ILE A 227 -12.11 -39.47 -0.66
N ARG A 228 -11.29 -39.97 0.28
CA ARG A 228 -9.85 -39.67 0.35
C ARG A 228 -9.14 -40.07 -0.94
N LYS A 229 -9.43 -41.26 -1.49
CA LYS A 229 -8.89 -41.72 -2.77
C LYS A 229 -9.33 -40.82 -3.94
N THR A 230 -10.61 -40.46 -4.00
CA THR A 230 -11.13 -39.56 -5.04
C THR A 230 -10.50 -38.17 -4.98
N LEU A 231 -10.29 -37.62 -3.78
CA LEU A 231 -9.60 -36.33 -3.60
C LEU A 231 -8.13 -36.41 -4.01
N LEU A 232 -7.42 -37.51 -3.71
CA LEU A 232 -6.03 -37.73 -4.14
C LEU A 232 -5.92 -37.87 -5.66
N ASP A 233 -6.74 -38.74 -6.25
CA ASP A 233 -6.68 -39.07 -7.67
C ASP A 233 -7.11 -37.90 -8.57
N ASN A 234 -7.82 -36.90 -8.01
CA ASN A 234 -8.33 -35.73 -8.73
C ASN A 234 -7.93 -34.42 -8.04
N ILE A 235 -6.76 -34.36 -7.38
CA ILE A 235 -6.37 -33.21 -6.56
C ILE A 235 -6.39 -31.89 -7.33
N GLN A 236 -5.99 -31.91 -8.61
CA GLN A 236 -5.99 -30.76 -9.52
C GLN A 236 -7.38 -30.15 -9.72
N LEU A 237 -8.46 -30.94 -9.60
CA LEU A 237 -9.85 -30.45 -9.67
C LEU A 237 -10.28 -29.75 -8.38
N PHE A 238 -9.88 -30.29 -7.23
CA PHE A 238 -10.33 -29.80 -5.92
C PHE A 238 -9.45 -28.70 -5.33
N HIS A 239 -8.21 -28.60 -5.79
CA HIS A 239 -7.23 -27.65 -5.30
C HIS A 239 -7.73 -26.18 -5.37
N PRO A 240 -8.34 -25.68 -6.48
CA PRO A 240 -8.91 -24.34 -6.52
C PRO A 240 -10.09 -24.13 -5.56
N ILE A 241 -10.74 -25.21 -5.10
CA ILE A 241 -11.86 -25.16 -4.14
C ILE A 241 -11.31 -25.15 -2.71
N PHE A 242 -10.28 -25.94 -2.40
CA PHE A 242 -9.66 -26.01 -1.07
C PHE A 242 -9.11 -24.66 -0.61
N CYS A 243 -8.72 -23.79 -1.54
CA CYS A 243 -8.30 -22.44 -1.21
C CYS A 243 -9.41 -21.60 -0.53
N LYS A 244 -10.69 -21.96 -0.70
CA LYS A 244 -11.85 -21.30 -0.07
C LYS A 244 -12.35 -22.01 1.19
N ILE A 245 -11.67 -23.06 1.66
CA ILE A 245 -12.11 -23.87 2.81
C ILE A 245 -11.07 -23.72 3.96
N PRO A 246 -11.23 -22.73 4.85
CA PRO A 246 -10.23 -22.35 5.86
C PRO A 246 -9.86 -23.46 6.84
N PHE A 247 -10.80 -24.34 7.20
CA PHE A 247 -10.50 -25.45 8.11
C PHE A 247 -9.53 -26.48 7.51
N LEU A 248 -9.31 -26.48 6.19
CA LEU A 248 -8.29 -27.33 5.55
C LEU A 248 -6.90 -26.69 5.58
N TRP A 249 -6.80 -25.39 5.77
CA TRP A 249 -5.54 -24.66 5.58
C TRP A 249 -4.42 -25.10 6.54
N PRO A 250 -4.66 -25.31 7.85
CA PRO A 250 -3.62 -25.78 8.78
C PRO A 250 -3.00 -27.13 8.38
N TYR A 251 -3.78 -27.94 7.67
CA TYR A 251 -3.38 -29.28 7.26
C TYR A 251 -2.68 -29.32 5.90
N LEU A 252 -2.96 -28.37 5.00
CA LEU A 252 -2.51 -28.42 3.61
C LEU A 252 -1.48 -27.36 3.25
N TYR A 253 -1.56 -26.16 3.83
CA TYR A 253 -0.78 -25.01 3.36
C TYR A 253 0.30 -24.63 4.37
N ARG A 254 1.55 -24.99 4.06
CA ARG A 254 2.75 -24.56 4.79
C ARG A 254 3.70 -23.88 3.81
N CYS A 255 4.38 -22.82 4.25
CA CYS A 255 5.47 -22.21 3.48
C CYS A 255 6.77 -22.86 3.97
N ASP A 256 7.38 -23.67 3.10
CA ASP A 256 8.76 -24.13 3.26
C ASP A 256 9.67 -23.18 2.46
N GLU A 257 10.34 -22.23 3.13
CA GLU A 257 11.18 -21.23 2.44
C GLU A 257 12.36 -21.90 1.74
N ILE A 258 12.40 -21.79 0.41
CA ILE A 258 13.47 -22.36 -0.43
C ILE A 258 14.55 -21.32 -0.68
N LYS A 259 14.14 -20.05 -0.87
CA LYS A 259 15.06 -18.99 -1.28
C LYS A 259 14.54 -17.60 -0.96
N THR A 260 15.48 -16.71 -0.68
CA THR A 260 15.25 -15.28 -0.49
C THR A 260 16.08 -14.48 -1.49
N VAL A 261 15.44 -13.53 -2.19
CA VAL A 261 16.05 -12.70 -3.25
C VAL A 261 15.71 -11.23 -3.06
N TYR A 262 16.42 -10.34 -3.76
CA TYR A 262 16.19 -8.90 -3.71
C TYR A 262 15.79 -8.36 -5.08
N THR A 263 14.86 -7.39 -5.10
CA THR A 263 14.50 -6.72 -6.35
C THR A 263 15.53 -5.69 -6.80
N ASP A 264 15.76 -5.58 -8.10
CA ASP A 264 16.63 -4.57 -8.72
C ASP A 264 15.96 -3.18 -8.77
N ASN A 265 16.62 -2.17 -9.37
CA ASN A 265 16.09 -0.81 -9.51
C ASN A 265 14.83 -0.72 -10.39
N PHE A 266 14.52 -1.76 -11.17
CA PHE A 266 13.31 -1.90 -11.99
C PHE A 266 12.26 -2.80 -11.32
N GLY A 267 12.47 -3.16 -10.05
CA GLY A 267 11.59 -4.01 -9.26
C GLY A 267 11.61 -5.47 -9.68
N ARG A 268 12.61 -5.90 -10.46
CA ARG A 268 12.71 -7.28 -10.98
C ARG A 268 13.56 -8.15 -10.07
N PHE A 269 13.22 -9.43 -10.00
CA PHE A 269 14.05 -10.45 -9.38
C PHE A 269 14.18 -11.65 -10.32
N ASP A 270 15.31 -12.35 -10.25
CA ASP A 270 15.62 -13.49 -11.10
C ASP A 270 16.53 -14.44 -10.33
N THR A 271 16.13 -15.71 -10.26
CA THR A 271 16.85 -16.71 -9.49
C THR A 271 16.60 -18.11 -10.03
N GLU A 272 17.47 -19.04 -9.65
CA GLU A 272 17.29 -20.46 -9.89
C GLU A 272 16.96 -21.21 -8.59
N ILE A 273 15.99 -22.12 -8.67
CA ILE A 273 15.67 -23.14 -7.65
C ILE A 273 15.89 -24.54 -8.24
N SER A 274 16.04 -25.54 -7.38
CA SER A 274 16.20 -26.94 -7.77
C SER A 274 15.01 -27.75 -7.29
N TYR A 275 14.42 -28.58 -8.15
CA TYR A 275 13.26 -29.43 -7.81
C TYR A 275 13.39 -30.82 -8.45
N PHE A 276 12.64 -31.80 -7.92
CA PHE A 276 12.73 -33.21 -8.31
C PHE A 276 11.76 -33.58 -9.45
N VAL A 277 12.24 -34.24 -10.50
CA VAL A 277 11.53 -34.46 -11.79
C VAL A 277 10.47 -35.55 -11.73
N PHE A 278 10.62 -36.52 -10.83
CA PHE A 278 9.65 -37.61 -10.67
C PHE A 278 8.59 -37.28 -9.60
N GLY A 279 8.38 -35.98 -9.35
CA GLY A 279 7.37 -35.40 -8.47
C GLY A 279 6.57 -34.30 -9.17
N ASP A 280 5.82 -33.54 -8.36
CA ASP A 280 5.10 -32.33 -8.76
C ASP A 280 6.05 -31.25 -9.29
N LYS A 281 5.57 -30.33 -10.13
CA LYS A 281 6.29 -29.09 -10.42
C LYS A 281 6.20 -28.17 -9.20
N PRO A 282 7.17 -27.27 -8.99
CA PRO A 282 7.19 -26.46 -7.77
C PRO A 282 5.95 -25.56 -7.67
N ASP A 283 5.23 -25.60 -6.55
CA ASP A 283 4.16 -24.67 -6.22
C ASP A 283 4.71 -23.50 -5.42
N LEU A 284 4.83 -22.34 -6.08
CA LEU A 284 5.58 -21.21 -5.53
C LEU A 284 4.68 -20.19 -4.84
N TYR A 285 4.88 -19.99 -3.55
CA TYR A 285 4.30 -18.89 -2.79
C TYR A 285 5.32 -17.77 -2.57
N PHE A 286 4.87 -16.52 -2.69
CA PHE A 286 5.71 -15.34 -2.55
C PHE A 286 5.19 -14.43 -1.43
N TRP A 287 6.11 -13.99 -0.58
CA TRP A 287 5.86 -12.89 0.35
C TRP A 287 7.05 -11.93 0.37
N VAL A 288 6.81 -10.68 0.78
CA VAL A 288 7.75 -9.59 0.61
C VAL A 288 7.93 -8.81 1.91
N GLU A 289 9.19 -8.60 2.25
CA GLU A 289 9.61 -7.60 3.23
C GLU A 289 10.16 -6.37 2.53
N TYR A 290 9.85 -5.21 3.11
CA TYR A 290 10.47 -3.97 2.74
C TYR A 290 11.12 -3.35 3.95
N LEU A 291 12.20 -2.66 3.69
CA LEU A 291 12.93 -2.00 4.73
C LEU A 291 12.29 -0.64 5.07
N ILE A 292 11.70 -0.55 6.26
CA ILE A 292 11.03 0.65 6.76
C ILE A 292 11.73 1.04 8.07
N ASP A 293 12.24 2.26 8.15
CA ASP A 293 12.90 2.83 9.33
C ASP A 293 14.01 1.94 9.94
N GLY A 294 14.77 1.26 9.07
CA GLY A 294 15.86 0.38 9.49
C GLY A 294 15.41 -1.02 9.96
N VAL A 295 14.13 -1.36 9.82
CA VAL A 295 13.60 -2.68 10.19
C VAL A 295 12.96 -3.35 8.97
N TRP A 296 13.36 -4.60 8.71
CA TRP A 296 12.68 -5.44 7.73
C TRP A 296 11.26 -5.70 8.20
N THR A 297 10.31 -5.11 7.47
CA THR A 297 8.89 -5.14 7.81
C THR A 297 8.17 -5.88 6.70
N THR A 298 7.30 -6.83 7.05
CA THR A 298 6.42 -7.48 6.07
C THR A 298 5.46 -6.45 5.46
N VAL A 299 5.48 -6.32 4.14
CA VAL A 299 4.62 -5.38 3.38
C VAL A 299 3.69 -6.08 2.39
N TYR A 300 3.91 -7.37 2.17
CA TYR A 300 3.02 -8.21 1.37
C TYR A 300 3.15 -9.66 1.81
N ARG A 301 2.08 -10.21 2.36
CA ARG A 301 2.01 -11.60 2.80
C ARG A 301 0.57 -12.08 2.64
N PRO A 302 0.12 -12.33 1.41
CA PRO A 302 -1.24 -12.77 1.16
C PRO A 302 -1.44 -14.19 1.72
N ALA A 303 -2.69 -14.62 1.90
CA ALA A 303 -2.96 -16.00 2.35
C ALA A 303 -2.41 -17.02 1.33
N ILE A 304 -1.66 -18.02 1.81
CA ILE A 304 -0.95 -19.02 0.98
C ILE A 304 -1.93 -19.71 0.03
N ALA A 305 -3.04 -20.22 0.57
CA ALA A 305 -4.01 -21.05 -0.13
C ALA A 305 -4.43 -20.52 -1.53
N CYS A 306 -4.73 -19.22 -1.64
CA CYS A 306 -5.24 -18.60 -2.88
C CYS A 306 -4.18 -17.80 -3.67
N HIS A 307 -2.92 -17.75 -3.19
CA HIS A 307 -1.88 -16.90 -3.76
C HIS A 307 -0.57 -17.65 -4.07
N THR A 308 -0.60 -18.98 -3.96
CA THR A 308 0.42 -19.87 -4.51
C THR A 308 0.26 -20.00 -6.02
N TRP A 309 1.40 -20.01 -6.72
CA TRP A 309 1.52 -20.30 -8.13
C TRP A 309 1.73 -21.80 -8.30
N TRP A 310 0.63 -22.52 -8.48
CA TRP A 310 0.62 -23.97 -8.64
C TRP A 310 1.28 -24.40 -9.95
N ASP A 311 1.98 -25.52 -9.92
CA ASP A 311 2.62 -26.13 -11.09
C ASP A 311 3.53 -25.13 -11.85
N TYR A 312 4.26 -24.28 -11.11
CA TYR A 312 4.90 -23.09 -11.66
C TYR A 312 5.72 -23.41 -12.91
N ILE A 313 5.36 -22.76 -14.01
CA ILE A 313 6.04 -22.95 -15.29
C ILE A 313 7.38 -22.21 -15.23
N CYS A 314 8.47 -22.98 -15.15
CA CYS A 314 9.82 -22.46 -15.07
C CYS A 314 10.10 -21.40 -16.15
N GLY A 315 10.59 -20.24 -15.72
CA GLY A 315 10.95 -19.11 -16.58
C GLY A 315 9.82 -18.13 -16.89
N THR A 316 8.59 -18.36 -16.39
CA THR A 316 7.47 -17.40 -16.53
C THR A 316 7.59 -16.24 -15.53
N GLU A 317 7.14 -15.04 -15.90
CA GLU A 317 7.27 -13.88 -15.01
C GLU A 317 6.09 -13.79 -14.02
N VAL A 318 6.40 -13.71 -12.72
CA VAL A 318 5.43 -13.45 -11.65
C VAL A 318 5.33 -11.95 -11.39
N THR A 319 4.13 -11.37 -11.43
CA THR A 319 3.93 -9.95 -11.04
C THR A 319 3.29 -9.88 -9.65
N LEU A 320 4.00 -9.27 -8.70
CA LEU A 320 3.55 -9.01 -7.34
C LEU A 320 3.17 -7.54 -7.19
N ARG A 321 1.96 -7.25 -6.70
CA ARG A 321 1.47 -5.87 -6.52
C ARG A 321 1.30 -5.54 -5.04
N LEU A 322 2.11 -4.60 -4.54
CA LEU A 322 2.03 -4.12 -3.17
C LEU A 322 0.89 -3.12 -2.99
N THR A 323 0.28 -3.15 -1.81
CA THR A 323 -0.73 -2.20 -1.36
C THR A 323 -0.32 -1.45 -0.08
N ASP A 324 0.76 -1.86 0.59
CA ASP A 324 1.20 -1.26 1.85
C ASP A 324 1.59 0.21 1.66
N PRO A 325 0.91 1.18 2.31
CA PRO A 325 1.15 2.60 2.10
C PRO A 325 2.54 3.04 2.55
N ARG A 326 3.18 2.33 3.47
CA ARG A 326 4.48 2.67 4.07
C ARG A 326 5.65 2.46 3.11
N VAL A 327 5.47 1.67 2.05
CA VAL A 327 6.50 1.47 1.00
C VAL A 327 6.50 2.67 0.06
N PRO A 328 7.51 3.56 0.09
CA PRO A 328 7.47 4.76 -0.73
C PRO A 328 8.08 4.50 -2.10
N TRP A 329 7.88 5.42 -3.04
CA TRP A 329 8.47 5.31 -4.37
C TRP A 329 9.95 5.70 -4.31
N ARG A 330 10.84 4.71 -4.21
CA ARG A 330 12.29 4.91 -4.03
C ARG A 330 13.13 4.53 -5.26
N CYS A 331 12.48 4.01 -6.29
CA CYS A 331 13.14 3.55 -7.50
C CYS A 331 13.26 4.73 -8.46
N GLY A 332 14.39 5.42 -8.36
CA GLY A 332 14.75 6.53 -9.22
C GLY A 332 15.70 6.06 -10.32
N SER A 333 15.43 6.49 -11.55
CA SER A 333 16.46 6.61 -12.56
C SER A 333 17.48 7.65 -12.10
N ILE A 334 18.77 7.35 -12.28
CA ILE A 334 19.83 8.34 -12.09
C ILE A 334 19.57 9.49 -13.09
N LEU A 335 19.53 10.73 -12.58
CA LEU A 335 19.50 11.91 -13.44
C LEU A 335 20.93 12.20 -13.89
N TYR A 336 21.17 12.27 -15.19
CA TYR A 336 22.48 12.63 -15.73
C TYR A 336 22.60 14.15 -15.90
N GLY A 337 23.84 14.63 -15.93
CA GLY A 337 24.15 16.06 -16.02
C GLY A 337 24.29 16.72 -14.66
N SER A 338 24.24 18.05 -14.63
CA SER A 338 24.39 18.90 -13.44
C SER A 338 23.10 19.67 -13.15
N THR A 339 22.00 18.95 -12.91
CA THR A 339 20.67 19.51 -12.64
C THR A 339 20.14 19.10 -11.26
N ILE A 340 19.15 19.86 -10.79
CA ILE A 340 18.50 19.67 -9.51
C ILE A 340 17.00 19.62 -9.78
N TRP A 341 16.39 18.49 -9.47
CA TRP A 341 14.96 18.30 -9.67
C TRP A 341 14.22 18.51 -8.35
N ILE A 342 13.52 19.64 -8.23
CA ILE A 342 12.63 19.92 -7.10
C ILE A 342 11.31 19.18 -7.36
N LYS A 343 11.01 18.13 -6.57
CA LYS A 343 9.97 17.15 -6.90
C LYS A 343 8.64 17.44 -6.21
N THR A 344 8.64 17.31 -4.90
CA THR A 344 7.41 17.29 -4.10
C THR A 344 7.58 18.00 -2.77
N ILE A 345 6.50 18.56 -2.26
CA ILE A 345 6.28 18.79 -0.84
C ILE A 345 5.75 17.48 -0.25
N GLY A 346 6.37 17.00 0.83
CA GLY A 346 6.12 15.66 1.35
C GLY A 346 6.32 14.59 0.28
N GLU A 347 5.48 13.56 0.31
CA GLU A 347 5.54 12.42 -0.61
C GLU A 347 4.65 12.60 -1.85
N SER A 348 3.61 13.42 -1.76
CA SER A 348 2.49 13.36 -2.72
C SER A 348 2.30 14.64 -3.51
N THR A 349 2.85 15.77 -3.05
CA THR A 349 2.53 17.08 -3.61
C THR A 349 3.63 17.63 -4.55
N ASN A 350 3.61 17.26 -5.83
CA ASN A 350 4.22 17.97 -6.98
C ASN A 350 4.25 19.50 -6.80
N VAL A 351 5.45 20.07 -6.83
CA VAL A 351 5.70 21.52 -6.66
C VAL A 351 5.17 22.39 -7.80
N SER A 352 5.06 21.86 -9.01
CA SER A 352 4.48 22.54 -10.18
C SER A 352 2.96 22.70 -10.10
N ARG A 353 2.33 22.11 -9.07
CA ARG A 353 0.91 22.19 -8.76
C ARG A 353 0.64 23.03 -7.51
N ILE A 354 1.52 24.00 -7.27
CA ILE A 354 1.32 25.07 -6.30
C ILE A 354 1.12 26.35 -7.12
N LYS A 355 -0.04 27.00 -6.95
CA LYS A 355 -0.39 28.18 -7.75
C LYS A 355 0.54 29.35 -7.42
N GLN A 356 1.39 29.77 -8.36
CA GLN A 356 2.33 30.88 -8.11
C GLN A 356 1.69 32.25 -8.39
N ALA A 357 0.82 32.34 -9.39
CA ALA A 357 0.18 33.60 -9.79
C ALA A 357 -0.84 34.11 -8.75
N ASP A 358 -0.86 35.43 -8.52
CA ASP A 358 -1.90 36.11 -7.73
C ASP A 358 -3.12 36.37 -8.62
N THR A 359 -3.92 35.34 -8.86
CA THR A 359 -5.18 35.49 -9.61
C THR A 359 -6.34 35.66 -8.63
N THR A 360 -7.02 36.82 -8.69
CA THR A 360 -8.23 37.13 -7.92
C THR A 360 -9.52 36.88 -8.71
N ALA A 361 -9.44 36.18 -9.85
CA ALA A 361 -10.56 36.02 -10.78
C ALA A 361 -11.62 34.99 -10.33
N PHE A 362 -11.38 34.26 -9.24
CA PHE A 362 -12.27 33.19 -8.79
C PHE A 362 -13.10 33.62 -7.58
N THR A 363 -14.41 33.43 -7.67
CA THR A 363 -15.34 33.63 -6.55
C THR A 363 -15.91 32.30 -6.11
N VAL A 364 -15.94 32.06 -4.80
CA VAL A 364 -16.60 30.91 -4.20
C VAL A 364 -17.72 31.45 -3.31
N HIS A 365 -18.97 31.04 -3.58
CA HIS A 365 -20.15 31.53 -2.86
C HIS A 365 -20.25 33.07 -2.83
N GLY A 366 -19.86 33.74 -3.92
CA GLY A 366 -19.87 35.21 -4.02
C GLY A 366 -18.67 35.92 -3.34
N HIS A 367 -17.77 35.18 -2.68
CA HIS A 367 -16.59 35.74 -2.04
C HIS A 367 -15.34 35.56 -2.90
N ALA A 368 -14.49 36.58 -2.96
CA ALA A 368 -13.20 36.51 -3.64
C ALA A 368 -12.32 35.42 -3.01
N TYR A 369 -11.84 34.49 -3.83
CA TYR A 369 -11.00 33.38 -3.40
C TYR A 369 -9.63 33.47 -4.07
N ARG A 370 -8.57 33.60 -3.26
CA ARG A 370 -7.19 33.72 -3.76
C ARG A 370 -6.48 32.37 -3.69
N GLU A 371 -6.18 31.82 -4.86
CA GLU A 371 -5.52 30.52 -5.02
C GLU A 371 -4.01 30.55 -4.76
N GLN A 372 -3.39 31.74 -4.71
CA GLN A 372 -1.93 31.87 -4.63
C GLN A 372 -1.33 31.12 -3.43
N GLY A 373 -0.31 30.30 -3.70
CA GLY A 373 0.37 29.45 -2.73
C GLY A 373 -0.39 28.20 -2.32
N LEU A 374 -1.63 28.01 -2.78
CA LEU A 374 -2.42 26.79 -2.54
C LEU A 374 -2.05 25.70 -3.53
N THR A 375 -2.32 24.47 -3.13
CA THR A 375 -2.21 23.29 -3.99
C THR A 375 -3.58 22.68 -4.29
N ASP A 376 -3.68 21.96 -5.39
CA ASP A 376 -4.85 21.23 -5.80
C ASP A 376 -4.72 19.71 -5.60
N VAL A 377 -3.82 19.30 -4.72
CA VAL A 377 -3.63 17.88 -4.39
C VAL A 377 -4.96 17.23 -3.98
N ALA A 378 -5.25 16.09 -4.60
CA ALA A 378 -6.40 15.27 -4.24
C ALA A 378 -5.98 14.28 -3.15
N LEU A 379 -6.65 14.33 -2.00
CA LEU A 379 -6.54 13.30 -0.95
C LEU A 379 -7.77 12.40 -0.98
N PRO A 380 -7.64 11.11 -0.60
CA PRO A 380 -8.79 10.23 -0.44
C PRO A 380 -9.88 10.87 0.43
N ASN A 381 -11.14 10.71 0.04
CA ASN A 381 -12.32 11.24 0.75
C ASN A 381 -12.39 12.77 0.85
N SER A 382 -11.76 13.51 -0.07
CA SER A 382 -11.94 14.95 -0.18
C SER A 382 -12.70 15.31 -1.47
N PRO A 383 -13.64 16.26 -1.41
CA PRO A 383 -14.35 16.76 -2.59
C PRO A 383 -13.47 17.63 -3.50
N ASN A 384 -12.17 17.76 -3.21
CA ASN A 384 -11.25 18.57 -3.98
C ASN A 384 -11.14 18.03 -5.42
N ARG A 385 -11.64 18.81 -6.38
CA ARG A 385 -11.49 18.51 -7.80
C ARG A 385 -10.09 18.90 -8.24
N PHE A 386 -9.45 18.03 -9.04
CA PHE A 386 -8.21 18.35 -9.72
C PHE A 386 -8.33 19.71 -10.44
N GLY A 387 -7.38 20.62 -10.21
CA GLY A 387 -7.42 22.00 -10.71
C GLY A 387 -8.07 23.03 -9.79
N GLY A 388 -8.64 22.65 -8.65
CA GLY A 388 -9.41 23.55 -7.77
C GLY A 388 -8.61 24.42 -6.79
N TYR A 389 -7.29 24.20 -6.66
CA TYR A 389 -6.35 24.94 -5.78
C TYR A 389 -6.93 25.42 -4.45
N ARG A 390 -7.40 24.49 -3.60
CA ARG A 390 -8.07 24.83 -2.34
C ARG A 390 -7.25 24.62 -1.07
N ARG A 391 -6.13 23.90 -1.17
CA ARG A 391 -5.45 23.35 0.00
C ARG A 391 -4.25 24.19 0.39
N PRO A 392 -4.24 24.80 1.60
CA PRO A 392 -3.03 25.36 2.16
C PRO A 392 -2.13 24.25 2.68
N PHE A 393 -0.88 24.61 2.98
CA PHE A 393 0.05 23.75 3.67
C PHE A 393 -0.02 23.98 5.20
N GLY A 394 0.35 23.00 6.01
CA GLY A 394 0.40 23.14 7.46
C GLY A 394 1.20 22.05 8.15
N GLY A 395 1.46 22.20 9.44
CA GLY A 395 2.25 21.29 10.26
C GLY A 395 3.71 21.15 9.80
N GLY A 396 4.25 19.93 9.90
CA GLY A 396 5.62 19.60 9.49
C GLY A 396 5.77 19.50 7.97
N ILE A 397 6.55 20.41 7.39
CA ILE A 397 6.79 20.51 5.95
C ILE A 397 8.15 19.92 5.60
N THR A 398 8.18 19.05 4.59
CA THR A 398 9.41 18.54 3.99
C THR A 398 9.42 18.78 2.49
N ILE A 399 10.60 19.03 1.91
CA ILE A 399 10.75 19.18 0.46
C ILE A 399 11.69 18.09 -0.06
N ARG A 400 11.21 17.33 -1.06
CA ARG A 400 11.96 16.27 -1.72
C ARG A 400 12.60 16.81 -3.00
N VAL A 401 13.92 16.64 -3.09
CA VAL A 401 14.74 17.05 -4.24
C VAL A 401 15.60 15.86 -4.67
N GLN A 402 15.79 15.70 -5.98
CA GLN A 402 16.74 14.76 -6.53
C GLN A 402 17.89 15.52 -7.18
N PHE A 403 19.11 15.22 -6.75
CA PHE A 403 20.32 15.76 -7.36
C PHE A 403 20.80 14.82 -8.46
N SER A 404 21.34 15.39 -9.54
CA SER A 404 21.90 14.61 -10.64
C SER A 404 23.27 14.01 -10.33
N PHE A 405 23.71 13.11 -11.19
CA PHE A 405 24.92 12.31 -11.06
C PHE A 405 26.21 13.15 -10.95
N ASP A 406 26.27 14.31 -11.62
CA ASP A 406 27.48 15.14 -11.56
C ASP A 406 27.58 15.96 -10.26
N LEU A 407 26.60 15.85 -9.35
CA LEU A 407 26.55 16.56 -8.08
C LEU A 407 26.74 15.60 -6.90
N PRO A 408 27.47 16.01 -5.84
CA PRO A 408 28.16 17.28 -5.66
C PRO A 408 29.44 17.39 -6.49
N LYS A 409 29.83 18.62 -6.82
CA LYS A 409 31.15 18.95 -7.41
C LYS A 409 31.71 20.22 -6.77
N ALA A 410 32.99 20.53 -7.02
CA ALA A 410 33.66 21.68 -6.38
C ALA A 410 32.89 23.01 -6.51
N GLY A 411 32.27 23.27 -7.67
CA GLY A 411 31.45 24.47 -7.91
C GLY A 411 30.00 24.39 -7.40
N LEU A 412 29.51 23.23 -6.95
CA LEU A 412 28.15 23.03 -6.43
C LEU A 412 28.19 21.90 -5.39
N LYS A 413 28.46 22.27 -4.14
CA LYS A 413 28.66 21.32 -3.03
C LYS A 413 27.60 21.44 -1.95
N TYR A 414 27.09 22.65 -1.72
CA TYR A 414 26.08 22.89 -0.70
C TYR A 414 24.84 23.58 -1.27
N TYR A 415 23.75 23.50 -0.53
CA TYR A 415 22.52 24.23 -0.77
C TYR A 415 21.99 24.85 0.53
N ARG A 416 21.07 25.81 0.42
CA ARG A 416 20.36 26.39 1.56
C ARG A 416 18.91 26.69 1.20
N TRP A 417 18.00 26.34 2.10
CA TRP A 417 16.62 26.80 2.04
C TRP A 417 16.40 28.00 2.97
N SER A 418 15.62 28.96 2.51
CA SER A 418 15.19 30.11 3.30
C SER A 418 13.73 30.44 3.00
N ALA A 419 13.05 31.04 3.96
CA ALA A 419 11.67 31.49 3.82
C ALA A 419 11.53 32.95 4.25
N ARG A 420 10.53 33.64 3.72
CA ARG A 420 10.05 34.93 4.25
C ARG A 420 8.55 35.05 4.08
N LYS A 421 7.90 35.72 5.03
CA LYS A 421 6.48 36.05 4.91
C LYS A 421 6.30 37.19 3.92
N VAL A 422 5.38 37.03 2.97
CA VAL A 422 5.06 38.06 1.96
C VAL A 422 3.62 38.56 2.06
N LYS A 423 2.70 37.76 2.63
CA LYS A 423 1.34 38.19 2.96
C LYS A 423 0.86 37.54 4.27
N ASN A 424 -0.03 38.22 4.97
CA ASN A 424 -0.76 37.64 6.11
C ASN A 424 -1.83 36.64 5.64
N ALA A 425 -2.50 35.99 6.58
CA ALA A 425 -3.50 34.96 6.28
C ALA A 425 -4.71 35.50 5.49
N ASP A 426 -5.09 36.76 5.73
CA ASP A 426 -6.08 37.53 4.98
C ASP A 426 -5.61 38.01 3.60
N MET A 427 -4.38 37.66 3.21
CA MET A 427 -3.70 38.06 1.98
C MET A 427 -3.35 39.55 1.88
N SER A 428 -3.39 40.30 2.99
CA SER A 428 -2.79 41.62 3.09
C SER A 428 -1.26 41.54 3.01
N ALA A 429 -0.60 42.58 2.49
CA ALA A 429 0.85 42.58 2.33
C ALA A 429 1.58 42.45 3.68
N ALA A 430 2.64 41.65 3.72
CA ALA A 430 3.54 41.51 4.86
C ALA A 430 5.00 41.68 4.40
N SER A 431 5.86 42.17 5.28
CA SER A 431 7.29 42.32 4.98
C SER A 431 8.13 41.51 5.96
N GLY A 432 8.18 40.20 5.74
CA GLY A 432 9.02 39.30 6.52
C GLY A 432 10.48 39.38 6.08
N SER A 433 11.39 39.30 7.05
CA SER A 433 12.83 39.11 6.77
C SER A 433 13.10 37.67 6.32
N TRP A 434 14.14 37.48 5.52
CA TRP A 434 14.60 36.14 5.17
C TRP A 434 15.12 35.41 6.41
N MET A 435 14.55 34.25 6.69
CA MET A 435 15.03 33.33 7.71
C MET A 435 15.53 32.03 7.06
N THR A 436 16.68 31.55 7.51
CA THR A 436 17.25 30.28 7.05
C THR A 436 16.54 29.12 7.73
N LEU A 437 16.14 28.11 6.95
CA LEU A 437 15.51 26.90 7.47
C LEU A 437 16.61 25.91 7.87
N ALA A 438 17.00 25.96 9.15
CA ALA A 438 18.23 25.35 9.65
C ALA A 438 18.04 24.06 10.47
N ASN A 439 16.86 23.43 10.42
CA ASN A 439 16.65 22.17 11.12
C ASN A 439 17.57 21.08 10.55
N PRO A 440 18.12 20.19 11.41
CA PRO A 440 19.01 19.13 10.96
C PRO A 440 18.38 18.21 9.91
N VAL A 441 19.17 17.90 8.88
CA VAL A 441 18.79 16.97 7.80
C VAL A 441 19.87 15.90 7.69
N ALA A 442 19.45 14.65 7.61
CA ALA A 442 20.33 13.51 7.35
C ALA A 442 19.72 12.60 6.27
N LYS A 443 20.58 11.94 5.48
CA LYS A 443 20.17 10.96 4.49
C LYS A 443 20.50 9.56 4.98
N GLY A 444 19.48 8.71 5.11
CA GLY A 444 19.65 7.32 5.53
C GLY A 444 20.30 6.46 4.45
N TYR A 445 21.16 5.54 4.85
CA TYR A 445 21.73 4.52 3.98
C TYR A 445 21.79 3.18 4.71
N ALA A 446 21.77 2.12 3.92
CA ALA A 446 21.85 0.75 4.38
C ALA A 446 23.16 0.13 3.88
N TYR A 447 23.67 -0.88 4.57
CA TYR A 447 24.92 -1.54 4.24
C TYR A 447 24.91 -2.99 4.71
N SER A 448 25.84 -3.78 4.19
CA SER A 448 26.12 -5.13 4.66
C SER A 448 27.38 -5.16 5.53
N TYR A 449 27.53 -6.14 6.41
CA TYR A 449 28.72 -6.30 7.25
C TYR A 449 29.02 -7.78 7.47
N LEU A 450 30.24 -8.08 7.94
CA LEU A 450 30.66 -9.45 8.23
C LEU A 450 30.40 -9.82 9.69
N VAL A 451 29.81 -10.99 9.90
CA VAL A 451 29.77 -11.68 11.20
C VAL A 451 30.47 -13.03 11.00
N GLY A 452 31.72 -13.12 11.44
CA GLY A 452 32.61 -14.23 11.06
C GLY A 452 32.84 -14.23 9.54
N ALA A 453 32.50 -15.34 8.88
CA ALA A 453 32.60 -15.49 7.42
C ALA A 453 31.27 -15.21 6.67
N VAL A 454 30.23 -14.73 7.37
CA VAL A 454 28.89 -14.55 6.80
C VAL A 454 28.59 -13.06 6.58
N ILE A 455 28.13 -12.70 5.38
CA ILE A 455 27.64 -11.35 5.06
C ILE A 455 26.21 -11.19 5.57
N LYS A 456 25.97 -10.17 6.40
CA LYS A 456 24.66 -9.76 6.91
C LYS A 456 24.21 -8.48 6.21
N PRO A 457 23.03 -8.44 5.55
CA PRO A 457 22.59 -7.31 4.72
C PRO A 457 21.65 -6.32 5.44
N ASP A 458 21.74 -6.18 6.76
CA ASP A 458 20.79 -5.44 7.60
C ASP A 458 21.43 -4.29 8.42
N GLY A 459 22.58 -3.77 7.98
CA GLY A 459 23.20 -2.60 8.61
C GLY A 459 22.54 -1.30 8.17
N TYR A 460 22.40 -0.34 9.10
CA TYR A 460 21.81 0.99 8.83
C TYR A 460 22.60 2.11 9.48
N ALA A 461 22.70 3.22 8.76
CA ALA A 461 23.30 4.44 9.25
C ALA A 461 22.66 5.65 8.57
N SER A 462 22.98 6.84 9.07
CA SER A 462 22.55 8.09 8.47
C SER A 462 23.77 8.98 8.23
N TYR A 463 23.72 9.73 7.13
CA TYR A 463 24.73 10.71 6.77
C TYR A 463 24.18 12.10 7.02
N PRO A 464 24.72 12.86 8.00
CA PRO A 464 24.26 14.21 8.27
C PRO A 464 24.61 15.11 7.07
N LEU A 465 23.61 15.82 6.55
CA LEU A 465 23.78 16.78 5.46
C LEU A 465 23.98 18.20 5.99
N GLY A 466 23.37 18.54 7.12
CA GLY A 466 23.50 19.87 7.71
C GLY A 466 22.50 20.11 8.83
N PRO A 467 22.45 21.32 9.39
CA PRO A 467 23.18 22.51 8.94
C PRO A 467 24.70 22.42 9.21
N VAL A 468 25.50 23.00 8.32
CA VAL A 468 26.95 23.22 8.49
C VAL A 468 27.30 24.69 8.22
N THR A 469 28.42 25.13 8.77
CA THR A 469 29.01 26.45 8.48
C THR A 469 30.26 26.25 7.64
N VAL A 470 30.37 26.99 6.53
CA VAL A 470 31.53 26.95 5.62
C VAL A 470 32.03 28.38 5.45
N GLY A 471 33.26 28.65 5.91
CA GLY A 471 33.77 30.02 6.02
C GLY A 471 32.85 30.87 6.92
N THR A 472 32.33 31.97 6.38
CA THR A 472 31.37 32.85 7.07
C THR A 472 29.90 32.48 6.79
N THR A 473 29.64 31.53 5.90
CA THR A 473 28.28 31.19 5.48
C THR A 473 27.70 30.09 6.36
N GLN A 474 26.68 30.45 7.13
CA GLN A 474 25.99 29.54 8.04
C GLN A 474 24.78 28.84 7.38
N HIS A 475 24.32 27.77 8.04
CA HIS A 475 23.10 27.01 7.72
C HIS A 475 23.08 26.44 6.29
N LEU A 476 24.23 25.94 5.84
CA LEU A 476 24.37 25.21 4.59
C LEU A 476 24.08 23.72 4.77
N PHE A 477 23.68 23.05 3.70
CA PHE A 477 23.45 21.62 3.67
C PHE A 477 24.25 20.99 2.53
N ILE A 478 24.91 19.87 2.79
CA ILE A 478 25.70 19.10 1.83
C ILE A 478 24.76 18.50 0.79
N ILE A 479 25.07 18.70 -0.48
CA ILE A 479 24.49 17.89 -1.56
C ILE A 479 25.04 16.47 -1.40
N PRO A 480 24.19 15.45 -1.17
CA PRO A 480 24.66 14.09 -0.91
C PRO A 480 25.40 13.54 -2.12
N PRO A 481 26.50 12.78 -1.93
CA PRO A 481 27.14 12.09 -3.03
C PRO A 481 26.19 11.08 -3.68
N VAL A 482 26.37 10.86 -4.98
CA VAL A 482 25.54 9.93 -5.77
C VAL A 482 25.48 8.56 -5.13
N GLU A 483 26.64 8.05 -4.70
CA GLU A 483 26.78 6.73 -4.11
C GLU A 483 27.19 6.82 -2.65
N ALA A 484 26.50 6.07 -1.80
CA ALA A 484 26.78 6.00 -0.37
C ALA A 484 28.14 5.33 -0.07
N SER A 485 28.76 4.65 -1.04
CA SER A 485 30.11 4.07 -0.90
C SER A 485 31.19 5.11 -0.64
N THR A 486 30.97 6.35 -1.07
CA THR A 486 31.91 7.46 -0.86
C THR A 486 31.99 7.94 0.59
N ILE A 487 31.00 7.61 1.43
CA ILE A 487 30.91 8.05 2.83
C ILE A 487 30.97 6.88 3.81
N ALA A 488 31.13 5.66 3.31
CA ALA A 488 31.00 4.47 4.14
C ALA A 488 32.19 4.29 5.07
N THR A 489 31.89 3.90 6.31
CA THR A 489 32.91 3.68 7.33
C THR A 489 33.53 2.29 7.19
N ALA A 490 34.72 2.09 7.75
CA ALA A 490 35.38 0.79 7.75
C ALA A 490 34.45 -0.31 8.30
N GLY A 491 34.38 -1.45 7.59
CA GLY A 491 33.50 -2.57 7.93
C GLY A 491 32.09 -2.52 7.29
N GLN A 492 31.70 -1.40 6.69
CA GLN A 492 30.48 -1.31 5.90
C GLN A 492 30.73 -1.75 4.46
N LEU A 493 30.09 -2.84 4.06
CA LEU A 493 30.16 -3.43 2.71
C LEU A 493 28.92 -3.03 1.91
N PHE A 494 29.10 -2.77 0.62
CA PHE A 494 28.00 -2.47 -0.31
C PHE A 494 26.98 -1.47 0.25
N PRO A 495 27.36 -0.26 0.67
CA PRO A 495 26.43 0.75 1.17
C PRO A 495 25.54 1.32 0.06
N TRP A 496 24.27 1.60 0.35
CA TRP A 496 23.35 2.23 -0.59
C TRP A 496 22.36 3.17 0.08
N TRP A 497 21.96 4.23 -0.62
CA TRP A 497 20.94 5.16 -0.12
C TRP A 497 19.61 4.46 0.09
N SER A 498 19.07 4.57 1.31
CA SER A 498 17.81 3.91 1.67
C SER A 498 16.61 4.53 0.96
N THR A 499 16.69 5.82 0.60
CA THR A 499 15.67 6.57 -0.17
C THR A 499 16.00 6.71 -1.67
N GLY A 500 17.03 6.00 -2.16
CA GLY A 500 17.53 6.18 -3.51
C GLY A 500 18.17 7.55 -3.72
N GLN A 501 18.05 8.10 -4.94
CA GLN A 501 18.61 9.41 -5.28
C GLN A 501 17.82 10.59 -4.68
N ASP A 502 16.57 10.35 -4.28
CA ASP A 502 15.75 11.37 -3.65
C ASP A 502 16.23 11.72 -2.25
N THR A 503 16.19 13.01 -1.94
CA THR A 503 16.70 13.59 -0.69
C THR A 503 15.67 14.55 -0.13
N PHE A 504 15.25 14.34 1.12
CA PHE A 504 14.56 15.38 1.87
C PHE A 504 15.56 16.47 2.20
N CYS A 505 15.42 17.64 1.59
CA CYS A 505 16.43 18.70 1.66
C CYS A 505 16.14 19.73 2.74
N VAL A 506 14.92 19.77 3.26
CA VAL A 506 14.55 20.62 4.39
C VAL A 506 13.40 19.97 5.13
N ASN A 507 13.36 20.19 6.43
CA ASN A 507 12.23 19.84 7.29
C ASN A 507 11.98 21.01 8.24
N PHE A 508 10.77 21.53 8.34
CA PHE A 508 10.43 22.58 9.31
C PHE A 508 8.96 22.51 9.70
N ASP A 509 8.65 22.96 10.91
CA ASP A 509 7.27 23.14 11.33
C ASP A 509 6.78 24.53 10.90
N SER A 510 5.70 24.56 10.13
CA SER A 510 5.09 25.83 9.72
C SER A 510 4.45 26.60 10.88
N ASN A 511 4.14 25.94 12.01
CA ASN A 511 3.71 26.61 13.26
C ASN A 511 4.82 27.47 13.87
N ALA A 512 6.10 27.14 13.61
CA ALA A 512 7.24 27.90 14.10
C ALA A 512 7.56 29.14 13.23
N MET A 513 6.78 29.39 12.18
CA MET A 513 6.93 30.57 11.32
C MET A 513 6.24 31.80 11.94
N GLN A 514 6.30 32.95 11.27
CA GLN A 514 5.69 34.21 11.70
C GLN A 514 4.14 34.21 11.50
N GLY A 515 3.47 33.18 12.02
CA GLY A 515 2.04 32.92 11.85
C GLY A 515 1.63 32.53 10.43
N ASP A 516 0.33 32.30 10.24
CA ASP A 516 -0.22 31.88 8.94
C ASP A 516 -0.15 32.98 7.88
N GLY A 517 -0.22 32.56 6.61
CA GLY A 517 -0.14 33.46 5.46
C GLY A 517 0.62 32.91 4.27
N LEU A 518 1.00 33.80 3.35
CA LEU A 518 1.77 33.45 2.17
C LEU A 518 3.26 33.66 2.44
N TYR A 519 4.06 32.64 2.10
CA TYR A 519 5.49 32.63 2.26
C TYR A 519 6.18 32.41 0.92
N GLU A 520 7.28 33.12 0.69
CA GLU A 520 8.21 32.84 -0.39
C GLU A 520 9.36 31.99 0.17
N LEU A 521 9.54 30.81 -0.39
CA LEU A 521 10.65 29.92 -0.12
C LEU A 521 11.66 30.03 -1.26
N LYS A 522 12.95 29.95 -0.93
CA LYS A 522 14.01 29.88 -1.94
C LYS A 522 15.06 28.82 -1.61
N MET A 523 15.62 28.23 -2.66
CA MET A 523 16.76 27.32 -2.61
C MET A 523 17.96 27.94 -3.33
N GLU A 524 19.03 28.17 -2.59
CA GLU A 524 20.30 28.72 -3.07
C GLU A 524 21.37 27.62 -3.16
N LEU A 525 22.36 27.77 -4.04
CA LEU A 525 23.47 26.82 -4.23
C LEU A 525 24.82 27.48 -3.91
N PHE A 526 25.74 26.70 -3.36
CA PHE A 526 27.04 27.18 -2.91
C PHE A 526 28.18 26.26 -3.34
N ASP A 527 29.34 26.85 -3.57
CA ASP A 527 30.58 26.15 -3.90
C ASP A 527 31.20 25.47 -2.66
N LYS A 528 32.35 24.81 -2.84
CA LYS A 528 33.06 24.12 -1.76
C LYS A 528 33.55 25.03 -0.63
N ASP A 529 33.68 26.34 -0.87
CA ASP A 529 34.19 27.35 0.05
C ASP A 529 33.06 28.16 0.71
N GLY A 530 31.80 27.87 0.36
CA GLY A 530 30.61 28.48 0.95
C GLY A 530 30.15 29.77 0.25
N HIS A 531 30.65 30.08 -0.96
CA HIS A 531 30.18 31.22 -1.74
C HIS A 531 28.93 30.88 -2.53
N LEU A 532 28.00 31.84 -2.63
CA LEU A 532 26.79 31.71 -3.44
C LEU A 532 27.14 31.60 -4.93
N VAL A 533 26.56 30.61 -5.62
CA VAL A 533 26.85 30.33 -7.03
C VAL A 533 25.64 30.63 -7.90
N ALA A 534 25.84 31.46 -8.91
CA ALA A 534 24.86 31.68 -9.97
C ALA A 534 25.04 30.60 -11.06
N VAL A 535 23.94 29.93 -11.44
CA VAL A 535 23.93 28.81 -12.38
C VAL A 535 23.08 29.12 -13.62
N GLU A 536 23.18 28.30 -14.66
CA GLU A 536 22.22 28.38 -15.76
C GLU A 536 20.80 28.10 -15.26
N PRO A 537 19.76 28.80 -15.76
CA PRO A 537 18.36 28.53 -15.40
C PRO A 537 17.95 27.05 -15.54
N THR A 538 18.53 26.35 -16.52
CA THR A 538 18.28 24.93 -16.80
C THR A 538 18.77 23.96 -15.72
N VAL A 539 19.60 24.42 -14.77
CA VAL A 539 20.03 23.62 -13.62
C VAL A 539 18.85 23.31 -12.70
N TYR A 540 17.93 24.25 -12.52
CA TYR A 540 16.73 24.01 -11.72
C TYR A 540 15.62 23.41 -12.58
N GLN A 541 15.16 22.23 -12.17
CA GLN A 541 14.14 21.47 -12.87
C GLN A 541 12.96 21.16 -11.96
N MET A 542 11.79 20.99 -12.57
CA MET A 542 10.54 20.69 -11.91
C MET A 542 9.82 19.55 -12.66
N PRO A 543 8.94 18.81 -12.00
CA PRO A 543 8.05 17.85 -12.68
C PRO A 543 7.08 18.57 -13.64
N HIS A 544 6.66 17.90 -14.72
CA HIS A 544 5.54 18.39 -15.52
C HIS A 544 4.27 18.49 -14.65
N LYS A 545 3.50 19.58 -14.80
CA LYS A 545 2.36 19.87 -13.91
C LYS A 545 1.26 18.80 -13.96
N ASP A 546 0.96 18.23 -15.12
CA ASP A 546 -0.21 17.35 -15.30
C ASP A 546 0.11 15.86 -15.22
N THR A 547 1.35 15.49 -15.53
CA THR A 547 1.77 14.10 -15.73
C THR A 547 2.94 13.72 -14.82
N PHE A 548 3.44 14.65 -14.01
CA PHE A 548 4.64 14.56 -13.17
C PHE A 548 5.95 14.36 -13.95
N THR A 549 5.91 13.61 -15.05
CA THR A 549 6.96 13.40 -16.04
C THR A 549 6.47 13.85 -17.41
N PRO A 550 7.33 14.34 -18.33
CA PRO A 550 8.78 14.46 -18.22
C PRO A 550 9.22 15.51 -17.20
N ILE A 551 10.51 15.51 -16.88
CA ILE A 551 11.16 16.58 -16.12
C ILE A 551 11.28 17.79 -17.04
N ILE A 552 10.90 18.96 -16.55
CA ILE A 552 10.92 20.23 -17.29
C ILE A 552 11.85 21.23 -16.59
N ASN A 553 12.34 22.22 -17.33
CA ASN A 553 13.06 23.35 -16.73
C ASN A 553 12.10 24.16 -15.85
N ALA A 554 12.58 24.66 -14.72
CA ALA A 554 11.81 25.56 -13.89
C ALA A 554 11.45 26.83 -14.68
N PRO A 555 10.18 27.27 -14.68
CA PRO A 555 9.78 28.49 -15.37
C PRO A 555 10.35 29.73 -14.66
N SER A 556 10.38 30.87 -15.36
CA SER A 556 10.97 32.12 -14.85
C SER A 556 10.34 32.61 -13.54
N GLU A 557 9.04 32.36 -13.33
CA GLU A 557 8.34 32.69 -12.08
C GLU A 557 8.88 31.93 -10.86
N ASN A 558 9.53 30.78 -11.08
CA ASN A 558 10.16 29.97 -10.05
C ASN A 558 11.67 30.20 -9.93
N LEU A 559 12.21 31.25 -10.57
CA LEU A 559 13.63 31.57 -10.54
C LEU A 559 13.87 32.99 -10.04
N VAL A 560 15.01 33.17 -9.38
CA VAL A 560 15.59 34.48 -9.12
C VAL A 560 16.80 34.61 -10.03
N LEU A 561 16.74 35.52 -11.00
CA LEU A 561 17.81 35.77 -11.96
C LEU A 561 18.65 36.98 -11.53
N ASN A 562 19.96 36.92 -11.76
CA ASN A 562 20.85 38.08 -11.64
C ASN A 562 20.87 38.90 -12.94
N GLY A 563 21.62 40.01 -12.95
CA GLY A 563 21.74 40.89 -14.13
C GLY A 563 22.36 40.24 -15.38
N ALA A 564 23.02 39.07 -15.23
CA ALA A 564 23.56 38.29 -16.34
C ALA A 564 22.62 37.16 -16.81
N GLY A 565 21.38 37.12 -16.31
CA GLY A 565 20.39 36.09 -16.67
C GLY A 565 20.64 34.72 -16.02
N LYS A 566 21.60 34.61 -15.09
CA LYS A 566 21.87 33.36 -14.35
C LYS A 566 20.97 33.25 -13.14
N ALA A 567 20.51 32.04 -12.84
CA ALA A 567 19.72 31.75 -11.67
C ALA A 567 20.59 31.75 -10.41
N VAL A 568 20.26 32.59 -9.43
CA VAL A 568 20.90 32.61 -8.11
C VAL A 568 20.10 31.83 -7.07
N ALA A 569 18.82 31.58 -7.34
CA ALA A 569 17.97 30.72 -6.52
C ALA A 569 16.79 30.16 -7.33
N PHE A 570 16.31 28.99 -6.93
CA PHE A 570 14.93 28.59 -7.17
C PHE A 570 14.02 29.25 -6.13
N LYS A 571 12.82 29.65 -6.50
CA LYS A 571 11.80 30.19 -5.58
C LYS A 571 10.42 29.59 -5.82
N MET A 572 9.62 29.56 -4.76
CA MET A 572 8.20 29.22 -4.84
C MET A 572 7.43 29.89 -3.71
N LEU A 573 6.16 30.19 -3.97
CA LEU A 573 5.20 30.65 -2.99
C LEU A 573 4.42 29.47 -2.43
N MET A 574 4.24 29.44 -1.10
CA MET A 574 3.42 28.47 -0.38
C MET A 574 2.54 29.20 0.64
N ARG A 575 1.27 28.84 0.70
CA ARG A 575 0.32 29.39 1.67
C ARG A 575 0.19 28.44 2.85
N PHE A 576 0.48 28.92 4.05
CA PHE A 576 0.36 28.17 5.30
C PHE A 576 -0.92 28.51 6.05
N ASP A 577 -1.57 27.48 6.58
CA ASP A 577 -2.67 27.55 7.53
C ASP A 577 -2.53 26.40 8.55
N ASN A 578 -2.44 26.76 9.82
CA ASN A 578 -2.30 25.82 10.92
C ASN A 578 -3.51 25.82 11.88
N ASN A 579 -4.72 26.08 11.38
CA ASN A 579 -5.92 26.14 12.19
C ASN A 579 -6.84 24.94 11.94
N GLU A 580 -7.39 24.42 13.04
CA GLU A 580 -8.44 23.41 13.02
C GLU A 580 -9.77 23.99 12.52
N ALA A 581 -10.67 23.09 12.11
CA ALA A 581 -12.04 23.43 11.81
C ALA A 581 -12.93 23.18 13.04
N GLU A 582 -14.07 23.85 13.09
CA GLU A 582 -15.11 23.66 14.10
C GLU A 582 -16.42 23.26 13.42
N GLY A 583 -17.21 22.42 14.10
CA GLY A 583 -18.49 21.91 13.63
C GLY A 583 -19.45 21.68 14.78
N GLU A 584 -20.66 22.22 14.69
CA GLU A 584 -21.71 22.11 15.71
C GLU A 584 -23.08 22.06 15.05
N ILE A 585 -24.00 21.23 15.56
CA ILE A 585 -25.40 21.24 15.17
C ILE A 585 -26.18 21.86 16.33
N TYR A 586 -26.97 22.89 16.06
CA TYR A 586 -27.78 23.56 17.08
C TYR A 586 -29.14 22.89 17.21
N LYS A 587 -29.82 23.18 18.32
CA LYS A 587 -31.21 22.77 18.51
C LYS A 587 -32.09 23.29 17.38
N ILE A 588 -33.04 22.46 16.97
CA ILE A 588 -34.09 22.87 16.04
C ILE A 588 -34.89 24.01 16.67
N LYS A 589 -35.20 25.02 15.85
CA LYS A 589 -36.06 26.11 16.28
C LYS A 589 -37.38 26.07 15.54
N THR A 590 -38.45 26.50 16.20
CA THR A 590 -39.77 26.64 15.62
C THR A 590 -40.27 28.07 15.73
N ASP A 591 -41.10 28.47 14.78
CA ASP A 591 -41.93 29.68 14.83
C ASP A 591 -43.39 29.26 15.11
N PRO A 592 -43.77 29.09 16.39
CA PRO A 592 -45.09 28.59 16.75
C PRO A 592 -46.21 29.61 16.49
N GLU A 593 -45.90 30.91 16.48
CA GLU A 593 -46.89 31.98 16.33
C GLU A 593 -46.99 32.50 14.88
N SER A 594 -46.14 32.00 13.97
CA SER A 594 -46.01 32.45 12.59
C SER A 594 -45.76 33.96 12.50
N ASP A 595 -45.02 34.52 13.47
CA ASP A 595 -44.72 35.94 13.58
C ASP A 595 -43.27 36.28 13.17
N GLY A 596 -42.51 35.26 12.73
CA GLY A 596 -41.10 35.33 12.37
C GLY A 596 -40.15 35.15 13.56
N MET A 597 -40.66 34.91 14.77
CA MET A 597 -39.86 34.74 15.98
C MET A 597 -39.57 33.26 16.26
N TYR A 598 -38.31 32.87 16.05
CA TYR A 598 -37.88 31.49 16.26
C TYR A 598 -37.38 31.24 17.68
N VAL A 599 -37.94 30.23 18.33
CA VAL A 599 -37.57 29.75 19.66
C VAL A 599 -37.09 28.29 19.59
N ASP A 600 -36.28 27.85 20.55
CA ASP A 600 -35.83 26.46 20.61
C ASP A 600 -37.05 25.53 20.77
N ALA A 601 -37.19 24.55 19.87
CA ALA A 601 -38.37 23.71 19.76
C ALA A 601 -38.61 22.81 20.97
N SER A 602 -37.54 22.44 21.69
CA SER A 602 -37.65 21.81 23.00
C SER A 602 -36.53 22.27 23.95
N PRO A 603 -36.88 22.63 25.20
CA PRO A 603 -35.89 22.83 26.25
C PRO A 603 -35.27 21.50 26.73
N ASP A 604 -35.91 20.36 26.50
CA ASP A 604 -35.51 19.04 27.02
C ASP A 604 -34.68 18.20 26.02
N CYS A 605 -34.13 17.08 26.50
CA CYS A 605 -33.28 16.18 25.70
C CYS A 605 -34.07 15.15 24.88
N CYS A 606 -35.41 15.24 24.81
CA CYS A 606 -36.26 14.21 24.21
C CYS A 606 -36.30 14.28 22.67
N GLY A 607 -35.96 15.43 22.08
CA GLY A 607 -35.77 15.60 20.64
C GLY A 607 -37.06 15.68 19.82
N PHE A 608 -38.23 15.77 20.44
CA PHE A 608 -39.49 16.05 19.75
C PHE A 608 -39.64 17.54 19.46
N VAL A 609 -40.12 17.86 18.26
CA VAL A 609 -40.26 19.21 17.71
C VAL A 609 -41.72 19.35 17.27
N PRO A 610 -42.57 19.99 18.09
CA PRO A 610 -43.97 20.20 17.75
C PRO A 610 -44.10 21.21 16.60
N TYR A 611 -45.03 20.98 15.68
CA TYR A 611 -45.34 21.87 14.58
C TYR A 611 -46.86 22.10 14.42
N ASN A 612 -47.25 23.28 13.96
CA ASN A 612 -48.66 23.62 13.70
C ASN A 612 -48.99 23.34 12.24
N SER A 613 -50.20 22.85 11.97
CA SER A 613 -50.65 22.47 10.63
C SER A 613 -51.58 23.47 9.94
N GLY A 614 -51.76 24.65 10.54
CA GLY A 614 -52.62 25.72 10.04
C GLY A 614 -52.16 26.34 8.71
N ALA A 615 -52.94 27.29 8.20
CA ALA A 615 -52.77 27.86 6.85
C ALA A 615 -51.46 28.65 6.63
N ASP A 616 -50.69 28.96 7.68
CA ASP A 616 -49.41 29.67 7.61
C ASP A 616 -48.24 28.79 8.13
N THR A 617 -47.99 27.70 7.42
CA THR A 617 -46.94 26.69 7.70
C THR A 617 -45.63 26.92 6.95
N ALA A 618 -45.56 28.00 6.17
CA ALA A 618 -44.32 28.36 5.49
C ALA A 618 -43.28 28.75 6.54
N HIS A 619 -42.10 28.14 6.50
CA HIS A 619 -40.96 28.49 7.36
C HIS A 619 -41.09 28.18 8.86
N GLN A 620 -41.97 27.26 9.29
CA GLN A 620 -42.12 26.97 10.71
C GLN A 620 -40.90 26.32 11.39
N VAL A 621 -40.07 25.58 10.66
CA VAL A 621 -38.96 24.79 11.22
C VAL A 621 -37.62 25.32 10.72
N ARG A 622 -36.75 25.76 11.62
CA ARG A 622 -35.41 26.24 11.29
C ARG A 622 -34.34 25.23 11.69
N LEU A 623 -33.60 24.76 10.70
CA LEU A 623 -32.38 23.98 10.89
C LEU A 623 -31.19 24.94 10.97
N THR A 624 -30.31 24.73 11.95
CA THR A 624 -29.16 25.60 12.19
C THR A 624 -27.93 24.79 12.56
N PHE A 625 -26.79 25.08 11.93
CA PHE A 625 -25.51 24.45 12.26
C PHE A 625 -24.35 25.43 12.08
N ARG A 626 -23.23 25.19 12.75
CA ARG A 626 -21.99 25.94 12.55
C ARG A 626 -20.98 25.06 11.82
N ALA A 627 -20.37 25.62 10.79
CA ALA A 627 -19.20 25.05 10.14
C ALA A 627 -18.18 26.18 9.91
N TYR A 628 -17.03 26.08 10.54
CA TYR A 628 -16.09 27.20 10.65
C TYR A 628 -14.63 26.77 10.50
N GLN A 629 -13.84 27.62 9.85
CA GLN A 629 -12.38 27.58 9.88
C GLN A 629 -11.89 29.04 9.71
N PRO A 630 -10.89 29.51 10.47
CA PRO A 630 -10.53 30.93 10.53
C PRO A 630 -10.25 31.64 9.19
N HIS A 631 -9.68 30.92 8.22
CA HIS A 631 -9.35 31.45 6.88
C HIS A 631 -10.16 30.80 5.75
N ASN A 632 -11.27 30.14 6.12
CA ASN A 632 -12.20 29.45 5.23
C ASN A 632 -11.61 28.27 4.43
N PHE A 633 -10.56 27.62 4.93
CA PHE A 633 -9.98 26.39 4.37
C PHE A 633 -10.61 25.12 4.97
N ALA A 634 -11.93 25.03 4.90
CA ALA A 634 -12.66 23.82 5.22
C ALA A 634 -13.87 23.64 4.28
N ASP A 635 -14.20 22.38 4.02
CA ASP A 635 -15.46 22.00 3.40
C ASP A 635 -16.40 21.43 4.46
N PHE A 636 -17.70 21.59 4.30
CA PHE A 636 -18.70 20.90 5.11
C PHE A 636 -19.64 20.06 4.25
N VAL A 637 -20.17 18.99 4.84
CA VAL A 637 -21.29 18.21 4.33
C VAL A 637 -22.28 18.06 5.47
N LEU A 638 -23.49 18.58 5.30
CA LEU A 638 -24.62 18.32 6.17
C LEU A 638 -25.52 17.30 5.47
N ASN A 639 -25.85 16.21 6.17
CA ASN A 639 -26.90 15.30 5.75
C ASN A 639 -28.04 15.33 6.74
N VAL A 640 -29.25 15.59 6.25
CA VAL A 640 -30.48 15.48 7.05
C VAL A 640 -31.30 14.34 6.48
N ILE A 641 -31.35 13.23 7.20
CA ILE A 641 -31.86 11.95 6.72
C ILE A 641 -33.16 11.62 7.45
N LYS A 642 -34.24 11.43 6.69
CA LYS A 642 -35.54 11.00 7.23
C LYS A 642 -35.54 9.49 7.46
N GLY A 643 -35.46 9.10 8.74
CA GLY A 643 -35.64 7.75 9.28
C GLY A 643 -35.36 6.56 8.35
N THR A 644 -36.27 5.58 8.36
CA THR A 644 -36.16 4.31 7.61
C THR A 644 -36.29 4.46 6.09
N CYS A 645 -36.62 5.65 5.60
CA CYS A 645 -36.84 5.93 4.18
C CYS A 645 -35.53 6.31 3.45
N GLY A 646 -34.55 6.86 4.18
CA GLY A 646 -33.27 7.28 3.63
C GLY A 646 -33.33 8.59 2.81
N ASP A 647 -34.48 9.27 2.78
CA ASP A 647 -34.65 10.53 2.04
C ASP A 647 -33.73 11.63 2.60
N THR A 648 -33.07 12.37 1.70
CA THR A 648 -32.17 13.49 2.03
C THR A 648 -32.78 14.82 1.57
N LEU A 649 -33.56 15.47 2.44
CA LEU A 649 -34.38 16.63 2.05
C LEU A 649 -33.72 17.97 2.38
N ALA A 650 -32.94 18.04 3.46
CA ALA A 650 -32.30 19.28 3.93
C ALA A 650 -30.75 19.23 3.89
N SER A 651 -30.18 18.23 3.21
CA SER A 651 -28.73 18.09 3.04
C SER A 651 -28.12 19.18 2.15
N ASP A 652 -26.84 19.50 2.40
CA ASP A 652 -26.04 20.44 1.60
C ASP A 652 -24.53 20.19 1.78
N SER A 653 -23.70 20.70 0.86
CA SER A 653 -22.24 20.63 0.95
C SER A 653 -21.55 21.79 0.27
N ALA A 654 -20.61 22.44 0.95
CA ALA A 654 -19.93 23.63 0.44
C ALA A 654 -18.63 23.96 1.20
N MET A 655 -17.87 24.93 0.69
CA MET A 655 -16.78 25.55 1.46
C MET A 655 -17.35 26.46 2.55
N VAL A 656 -16.68 26.55 3.70
CA VAL A 656 -17.13 27.38 4.86
C VAL A 656 -16.96 28.90 4.66
N ILE A 657 -16.89 29.38 3.42
CA ILE A 657 -16.56 30.76 3.05
C ILE A 657 -17.78 31.70 2.94
N GLY A 658 -18.96 31.17 2.64
CA GLY A 658 -20.15 31.99 2.35
C GLY A 658 -21.44 31.18 2.34
N SER A 659 -22.56 31.87 2.10
CA SER A 659 -23.88 31.23 1.96
C SER A 659 -23.91 30.27 0.78
N THR A 660 -24.66 29.18 0.92
CA THR A 660 -24.90 28.23 -0.16
C THR A 660 -26.20 28.58 -0.89
N ALA A 661 -26.59 27.76 -1.87
CA ALA A 661 -27.89 27.92 -2.52
C ALA A 661 -29.07 27.64 -1.57
N LYS A 662 -28.83 26.86 -0.50
CA LYS A 662 -29.86 26.44 0.46
C LYS A 662 -29.72 27.20 1.78
N TYR A 663 -28.55 27.20 2.39
CA TYR A 663 -28.33 27.79 3.71
C TYR A 663 -27.72 29.19 3.64
N THR A 664 -28.28 30.11 4.42
CA THR A 664 -27.71 31.45 4.62
C THR A 664 -26.69 31.40 5.74
N ARG A 665 -25.48 31.92 5.50
CA ARG A 665 -24.39 31.98 6.48
C ARG A 665 -24.33 33.37 7.13
N ASN A 666 -24.30 33.42 8.46
CA ASN A 666 -24.11 34.66 9.20
C ASN A 666 -22.61 34.96 9.48
N PHE A 667 -22.33 36.06 10.17
CA PHE A 667 -20.96 36.49 10.51
C PHE A 667 -20.24 35.56 11.51
N GLN A 668 -20.98 34.75 12.27
CA GLN A 668 -20.44 33.74 13.21
C GLN A 668 -20.18 32.39 12.52
N SER A 669 -20.37 32.31 11.19
CA SER A 669 -20.26 31.08 10.40
C SER A 669 -21.32 30.04 10.75
N VAL A 670 -22.48 30.52 11.20
CA VAL A 670 -23.68 29.72 11.43
C VAL A 670 -24.53 29.76 10.16
N PHE A 671 -24.89 28.58 9.69
CA PHE A 671 -25.73 28.32 8.53
C PHE A 671 -27.15 28.03 9.00
N LEU A 672 -28.14 28.69 8.39
CA LEU A 672 -29.55 28.51 8.72
C LEU A 672 -30.43 28.46 7.46
N HIS A 673 -31.51 27.68 7.54
CA HIS A 673 -32.57 27.65 6.55
C HIS A 673 -33.90 27.29 7.22
N ASP A 674 -34.97 27.88 6.68
CA ASP A 674 -36.32 27.74 7.23
C ASP A 674 -37.16 26.90 6.30
N TYR A 675 -37.64 25.77 6.82
CA TYR A 675 -38.46 24.79 6.15
C TYR A 675 -39.90 24.86 6.64
N SER A 676 -40.83 24.56 5.74
CA SER A 676 -42.15 24.09 6.14
C SER A 676 -42.10 22.64 6.65
N PRO A 677 -42.98 22.24 7.58
CA PRO A 677 -43.05 20.84 8.02
C PRO A 677 -43.29 19.89 6.85
N LYS A 678 -44.08 20.32 5.85
CA LYS A 678 -44.37 19.55 4.64
C LYS A 678 -43.12 19.26 3.79
N GLU A 679 -42.18 20.20 3.69
CA GLU A 679 -40.93 20.00 2.93
C GLU A 679 -40.03 18.95 3.59
N LEU A 680 -40.00 18.88 4.92
CA LEU A 680 -39.20 17.89 5.65
C LEU A 680 -39.91 16.53 5.72
N LEU A 681 -41.23 16.50 5.93
CA LEU A 681 -42.00 15.26 6.04
C LEU A 681 -42.20 14.57 4.68
N GLY A 682 -42.37 15.34 3.60
CA GLY A 682 -42.66 14.81 2.26
C GLY A 682 -43.93 13.97 2.27
N GLU A 683 -43.85 12.71 1.81
CA GLU A 683 -44.97 11.76 1.84
C GLU A 683 -45.49 11.48 3.26
N CYS A 684 -44.67 11.68 4.29
CA CYS A 684 -45.08 11.52 5.69
C CYS A 684 -45.86 12.72 6.23
N ALA A 685 -46.17 13.74 5.42
CA ALA A 685 -46.87 14.93 5.90
C ALA A 685 -48.33 14.65 6.26
N LEU A 686 -48.99 13.72 5.56
CA LEU A 686 -50.37 13.32 5.79
C LEU A 686 -50.49 11.80 5.71
N LYS A 687 -51.26 11.21 6.62
CA LYS A 687 -51.56 9.78 6.64
C LYS A 687 -53.07 9.58 6.72
N MET A 688 -53.61 8.60 5.99
CA MET A 688 -54.99 8.16 6.17
C MET A 688 -55.09 7.26 7.40
N VAL A 689 -55.92 7.67 8.37
CA VAL A 689 -56.29 6.88 9.55
C VAL A 689 -57.81 6.90 9.66
N ASP A 690 -58.44 5.72 9.67
CA ASP A 690 -59.90 5.55 9.80
C ASP A 690 -60.73 6.38 8.80
N GLY A 691 -60.22 6.56 7.58
CA GLY A 691 -60.92 7.30 6.52
C GLY A 691 -60.74 8.82 6.58
N ALA A 692 -59.94 9.34 7.52
CA ALA A 692 -59.59 10.74 7.62
C ALA A 692 -58.08 10.96 7.38
N TRP A 693 -57.75 12.07 6.73
CA TRP A 693 -56.37 12.53 6.65
C TRP A 693 -55.98 13.12 8.01
N VAL A 694 -54.96 12.53 8.64
CA VAL A 694 -54.31 13.06 9.83
C VAL A 694 -52.90 13.52 9.49
N GLU A 695 -52.43 14.50 10.23
CA GLU A 695 -51.06 14.97 10.11
C GLU A 695 -50.07 13.89 10.52
N GLY A 696 -48.98 13.78 9.77
CA GLY A 696 -47.99 12.75 10.00
C GLY A 696 -46.81 13.23 10.85
N LYS A 697 -45.88 12.31 11.08
CA LYS A 697 -44.70 12.53 11.91
C LYS A 697 -43.53 11.75 11.34
N ALA A 698 -42.32 12.25 11.54
CA ALA A 698 -41.11 11.54 11.13
C ALA A 698 -39.93 11.92 12.04
N ALA A 699 -38.99 10.98 12.17
CA ALA A 699 -37.72 11.20 12.84
C ALA A 699 -36.60 11.45 11.81
N PHE A 700 -35.67 12.32 12.17
CA PHE A 700 -34.58 12.78 11.33
C PHE A 700 -33.26 12.64 12.08
N ALA A 701 -32.21 12.26 11.35
CA ALA A 701 -30.84 12.36 11.81
C ALA A 701 -30.14 13.48 11.05
N GLU A 702 -29.44 14.34 11.78
CA GLU A 702 -28.57 15.37 11.23
C GLU A 702 -27.12 14.93 11.42
N LEU A 703 -26.38 14.84 10.32
CA LEU A 703 -24.98 14.44 10.31
C LEU A 703 -24.17 15.56 9.66
N LEU A 704 -23.38 16.26 10.46
CA LEU A 704 -22.48 17.30 10.00
C LEU A 704 -21.05 16.77 9.97
N HIS A 705 -20.43 16.90 8.80
CA HIS A 705 -19.02 16.62 8.57
C HIS A 705 -18.32 17.91 8.17
N VAL A 706 -17.30 18.34 8.92
CA VAL A 706 -16.45 19.49 8.55
C VAL A 706 -15.02 19.00 8.36
N GLN A 707 -14.52 19.16 7.14
CA GLN A 707 -13.20 18.70 6.72
C GLN A 707 -12.26 19.89 6.55
N PRO A 708 -11.24 20.07 7.42
CA PRO A 708 -10.17 21.03 7.19
C PRO A 708 -9.30 20.62 5.99
N LEU A 709 -8.83 21.61 5.22
CA LEU A 709 -8.16 21.37 3.94
C LEU A 709 -6.63 21.40 3.99
N ALA A 710 -6.04 21.83 5.11
CA ALA A 710 -4.58 21.93 5.25
C ALA A 710 -3.87 20.57 5.08
N VAL A 711 -2.75 20.57 4.35
CA VAL A 711 -1.93 19.38 4.06
C VAL A 711 -0.46 19.59 4.39
N ASN A 712 0.26 18.54 4.77
CA ASN A 712 1.72 18.60 4.93
C ASN A 712 2.49 18.21 3.64
N GLY A 713 1.76 18.03 2.54
CA GLY A 713 2.28 17.52 1.27
C GLY A 713 2.12 16.00 1.08
N THR A 714 1.88 15.25 2.15
CA THR A 714 1.65 13.80 2.16
C THR A 714 0.23 13.43 2.59
N SER A 715 -0.27 14.08 3.65
CA SER A 715 -1.54 13.82 4.29
C SER A 715 -2.21 15.11 4.74
N GLN A 716 -3.48 15.00 5.16
CA GLN A 716 -4.19 16.05 5.87
C GLN A 716 -3.52 16.29 7.23
N VAL A 717 -3.48 17.55 7.68
CA VAL A 717 -2.84 17.94 8.95
C VAL A 717 -3.78 17.72 10.13
N PHE A 718 -5.04 18.14 9.97
CA PHE A 718 -6.05 18.13 11.02
C PHE A 718 -7.09 17.03 10.79
N GLY A 719 -7.66 16.50 11.87
CA GLY A 719 -8.78 15.55 11.80
C GLY A 719 -10.07 16.21 11.30
N ASN A 720 -10.99 15.38 10.79
CA ASN A 720 -12.33 15.85 10.43
C ASN A 720 -13.19 16.01 11.69
N VAL A 721 -14.02 17.05 11.73
CA VAL A 721 -15.04 17.22 12.77
C VAL A 721 -16.31 16.51 12.31
N ASN A 722 -16.85 15.63 13.14
CA ASN A 722 -18.09 14.92 12.88
C ASN A 722 -19.04 15.14 14.04
N THR A 723 -20.20 15.74 13.77
CA THR A 723 -21.23 16.02 14.77
C THR A 723 -22.53 15.38 14.30
N ALA A 724 -23.29 14.82 15.23
CA ALA A 724 -24.58 14.22 14.96
C ALA A 724 -25.62 14.75 15.94
N ALA A 725 -26.81 15.01 15.44
CA ALA A 725 -28.00 15.30 16.22
C ALA A 725 -29.19 14.54 15.63
N ALA A 726 -30.29 14.50 16.36
CA ALA A 726 -31.53 13.90 15.89
C ALA A 726 -32.72 14.68 16.43
N PHE A 727 -33.79 14.72 15.65
CA PHE A 727 -35.05 15.32 16.05
C PHE A 727 -36.22 14.56 15.42
N ALA A 728 -37.41 14.69 15.99
CA ALA A 728 -38.64 14.14 15.44
C ALA A 728 -39.69 15.24 15.33
N LEU A 729 -40.21 15.45 14.12
CA LEU A 729 -41.34 16.36 13.90
C LEU A 729 -42.64 15.65 14.28
N GLU A 730 -43.45 16.30 15.10
CA GLU A 730 -44.80 15.85 15.42
C GLU A 730 -45.81 17.01 15.43
N PRO A 731 -47.08 16.75 15.11
CA PRO A 731 -48.15 17.73 15.30
C PRO A 731 -48.26 18.19 16.76
N ALA A 732 -48.48 19.49 16.97
CA ALA A 732 -48.62 20.13 18.28
C ALA A 732 -49.93 19.78 19.01
#